data_AF-A0A8S1J6Y8-F1
#
_entry.id   AF-A0A8S1J6Y8-F1
#
_cell.length_a   1.000
_cell.length_b   1.000
_cell.length_c   1.000
_cell.angle_alpha   90.00
_cell.angle_beta   90.00
_cell.angle_gamma   90.00
#
_symmetry.space_group_name_H-M   'P 1'
#
loop_
_entity.id
_entity.type
_entity.pdbx_description
1 polymer ?
#
loop_
_entity_poly.entity_id
_entity_poly.type
_entity_poly.pdbx_seq_one_letter_code
_entity_poly.pdbx_strand_id
1 'polypeptide(L)'
;MECGKEAPTQGTDAGGGSGSESGASPGGSSRCSSESRGVGDRRGDVHLSVELVPDKTMKLLFRVVYCAIEVGFAALVAILAVKFTHRLGGVRSGRPLLYVNAVMAGLGTIAVWSALVVFIARLVAVNRMGLRWSMRRRRQVEAVLLETALMAAIDIFYLAPNLYALSRECGYFDRVPVWAAYFKSVCWGTLLSMYVVRAKWSNLWEDSRGRSLGPREDATLLDAPLWVHWPVAMCWGLYQVLIAAGHVSLLHGADEREFPSLCEENRTQCSGQMWDRSIAIAVVWVLWGLFALYVYYVRRGFTRLHRKSYDQYRWTFLGLRYDLTTGGVAFFFGLASHCLLFVVNRSSCYSLMATVFGYIPPELVFNALTVVNSCWYMPRAPRAEDGRFATVGSRLDWTETRQSTRRLSCGHTDVAALEDGLPSAAQQSFCFETAVKAYYWCEVVYEQGLKTGKGGACFSLDVAMGLYDLQHCEFVREKLDTNAFVAWNQRTIVVSFRGTHSATNLLTDLQLWRVPHLDPRGLLCLMTMPLVHKGFYQSWKTLSKSIVPMVLKISGSPDFDRHHMKMLLTGHSLGGAIAQLAAYDIRKLLGLREDQISVYTLGCPRVGNHAFAQDYSNYVPDTWHVVNNIDAISRSPKLWFLYKHTGHKAVINSLGHLIVSPTFLEMKLTSAIFKNSMADHLLASYRRSLSAVVQAQFIKDKGLPGGKNALAELMQKGLMTKVLGMEGRTVARLESLGSRVWQKQPECRVEVLLMKVRRVSEWLCLPIDTYLQWLCATGKDISVDSTGLESMDAPAAESLPDARGCDIEACALECEHWGCG
;
A
#
# COMPACT_ATOMS: atom_id res chain seq x y z
N MET A 1 32.54 -37.06 -29.30
CA MET A 1 32.76 -37.57 -30.68
C MET A 1 31.98 -38.87 -30.74
N GLU A 2 30.95 -39.09 -31.56
CA GLU A 2 30.29 -38.38 -32.68
C GLU A 2 28.81 -38.83 -32.66
N CYS A 3 27.79 -37.96 -32.74
CA CYS A 3 27.29 -37.15 -33.86
C CYS A 3 26.59 -37.93 -34.99
N GLY A 4 25.39 -37.44 -35.37
CA GLY A 4 24.72 -37.73 -36.65
C GLY A 4 23.33 -38.37 -36.48
N LYS A 5 22.25 -37.61 -36.25
CA LYS A 5 21.39 -36.93 -37.24
C LYS A 5 20.87 -37.83 -38.36
N GLU A 6 19.54 -37.96 -38.43
CA GLU A 6 18.79 -37.99 -39.69
C GLU A 6 17.34 -37.55 -39.44
N ALA A 7 16.84 -36.68 -40.31
CA ALA A 7 15.44 -36.59 -40.71
C ALA A 7 15.37 -37.14 -42.14
N PRO A 8 14.21 -37.63 -42.62
CA PRO A 8 13.42 -36.75 -43.47
C PRO A 8 11.90 -36.99 -43.43
N THR A 9 11.24 -36.20 -44.27
CA THR A 9 9.82 -35.90 -44.50
C THR A 9 9.01 -36.91 -45.33
N GLN A 10 7.68 -36.77 -45.21
CA GLN A 10 6.57 -37.01 -46.18
C GLN A 10 5.96 -38.42 -46.38
N GLY A 11 4.63 -38.42 -46.51
CA GLY A 11 3.72 -39.50 -46.92
C GLY A 11 2.33 -39.32 -46.26
N THR A 12 1.38 -38.59 -46.85
CA THR A 12 0.22 -39.10 -47.63
C THR A 12 -0.49 -40.31 -47.01
N ASP A 13 -1.77 -40.16 -46.66
CA ASP A 13 -2.83 -40.98 -47.26
C ASP A 13 -4.25 -40.52 -46.92
N ALA A 14 -5.12 -40.72 -47.90
CA ALA A 14 -6.53 -40.37 -47.97
C ALA A 14 -7.44 -41.46 -47.39
N GLY A 15 -8.67 -41.07 -47.01
CA GLY A 15 -9.75 -42.00 -46.70
C GLY A 15 -11.07 -41.27 -46.50
N GLY A 16 -11.92 -41.26 -47.53
CA GLY A 16 -13.25 -40.68 -47.50
C GLY A 16 -14.29 -41.58 -46.82
N GLY A 17 -15.36 -40.97 -46.33
CA GLY A 17 -16.56 -41.63 -45.82
C GLY A 17 -17.71 -40.62 -45.71
N SER A 18 -18.71 -40.79 -46.57
CA SER A 18 -19.89 -39.94 -46.76
C SER A 18 -21.01 -40.22 -45.75
N GLY A 19 -21.74 -39.16 -45.38
CA GLY A 19 -23.19 -39.19 -45.16
C GLY A 19 -23.68 -39.31 -43.71
N SER A 20 -24.26 -38.22 -43.19
CA SER A 20 -25.68 -38.15 -42.77
C SER A 20 -25.94 -36.88 -41.96
N GLU A 21 -26.83 -36.02 -42.48
CA GLU A 21 -27.51 -35.00 -41.69
C GLU A 21 -28.51 -35.68 -40.73
N SER A 22 -28.43 -35.34 -39.45
CA SER A 22 -29.54 -35.51 -38.50
C SER A 22 -29.45 -34.40 -37.46
N GLY A 23 -30.49 -33.57 -37.37
CA GLY A 23 -30.57 -32.44 -36.46
C GLY A 23 -30.61 -32.84 -34.97
N ALA A 24 -29.99 -32.02 -34.14
CA ALA A 24 -30.22 -31.96 -32.70
C ALA A 24 -29.94 -30.54 -32.16
N SER A 25 -30.92 -30.06 -31.39
CA SER A 25 -31.13 -28.81 -30.66
C SER A 25 -29.92 -27.99 -30.14
N PRO A 26 -30.06 -26.65 -29.98
CA PRO A 26 -29.04 -25.81 -29.34
C PRO A 26 -29.16 -25.90 -27.81
N GLY A 27 -28.59 -26.95 -27.23
CA GLY A 27 -28.49 -27.16 -25.79
C GLY A 27 -27.04 -27.07 -25.30
N GLY A 28 -26.35 -25.97 -25.60
CA GLY A 28 -24.98 -25.73 -25.15
C GLY A 28 -24.95 -25.08 -23.78
N SER A 29 -24.87 -25.89 -22.71
CA SER A 29 -24.60 -25.39 -21.35
C SER A 29 -23.26 -24.65 -21.33
N SER A 30 -23.30 -23.33 -21.22
CA SER A 30 -22.12 -22.51 -20.95
C SER A 30 -21.66 -22.76 -19.52
N ARG A 31 -20.83 -23.80 -19.34
CA ARG A 31 -20.01 -23.94 -18.12
C ARG A 31 -19.28 -22.61 -17.91
N CYS A 32 -19.24 -22.13 -16.67
CA CYS A 32 -18.33 -21.06 -16.24
C CYS A 32 -16.86 -21.51 -16.35
N SER A 33 -16.39 -21.77 -17.58
CA SER A 33 -14.99 -21.66 -17.92
C SER A 33 -14.70 -20.18 -17.99
N SER A 34 -14.03 -19.67 -16.97
CA SER A 34 -13.34 -18.40 -17.04
C SER A 34 -12.58 -18.30 -18.36
N GLU A 35 -12.91 -17.31 -19.19
CA GLU A 35 -11.97 -16.74 -20.15
C GLU A 35 -10.82 -16.09 -19.38
N SER A 36 -9.99 -16.94 -18.78
CA SER A 36 -8.66 -16.65 -18.28
C SER A 36 -7.69 -17.45 -19.14
N ARG A 37 -7.74 -17.24 -20.46
CA ARG A 37 -6.59 -17.57 -21.31
C ARG A 37 -5.46 -16.61 -20.94
N GLY A 38 -4.66 -17.01 -19.93
CA GLY A 38 -3.52 -16.24 -19.45
C GLY A 38 -2.90 -16.69 -18.11
N VAL A 39 -3.57 -17.54 -17.32
CA VAL A 39 -2.97 -18.11 -16.10
C VAL A 39 -3.34 -19.58 -16.03
N GLY A 40 -2.52 -20.41 -16.66
CA GLY A 40 -2.71 -21.86 -16.72
C GLY A 40 -2.79 -22.52 -15.34
N ASP A 41 -3.36 -23.70 -15.35
CA ASP A 41 -3.37 -24.68 -14.26
C ASP A 41 -1.95 -24.85 -13.65
N ARG A 42 -1.70 -24.22 -12.49
CA ARG A 42 -0.35 -24.06 -11.86
C ARG A 42 -0.08 -25.07 -10.73
N ARG A 43 -0.78 -26.22 -10.69
CA ARG A 43 -0.57 -27.21 -9.63
C ARG A 43 0.86 -27.81 -9.59
N GLY A 44 1.67 -27.63 -10.64
CA GLY A 44 3.05 -28.14 -10.74
C GLY A 44 4.19 -27.11 -10.57
N ASP A 45 3.90 -25.85 -10.22
CA ASP A 45 4.90 -24.80 -10.08
C ASP A 45 5.31 -24.58 -8.62
N VAL A 46 6.58 -24.22 -8.38
CA VAL A 46 7.02 -23.75 -7.06
C VAL A 46 6.45 -22.36 -6.79
N HIS A 47 5.91 -22.17 -5.59
CA HIS A 47 5.42 -20.87 -5.11
C HIS A 47 6.29 -20.34 -3.98
N LEU A 48 6.32 -19.02 -3.81
CA LEU A 48 7.03 -18.39 -2.70
C LEU A 48 6.07 -18.15 -1.54
N SER A 49 6.60 -18.13 -0.31
CA SER A 49 5.80 -17.91 0.89
C SER A 49 5.01 -16.59 0.83
N VAL A 50 5.58 -15.50 0.31
CA VAL A 50 4.84 -14.24 0.09
C VAL A 50 3.57 -14.42 -0.76
N GLU A 51 3.55 -15.41 -1.64
CA GLU A 51 2.41 -15.74 -2.48
C GLU A 51 1.33 -16.54 -1.74
N LEU A 52 1.59 -17.08 -0.56
CA LEU A 52 0.66 -18.04 0.06
C LEU A 52 0.50 -17.83 1.57
N VAL A 53 1.29 -16.93 2.18
CA VAL A 53 1.32 -16.78 3.63
C VAL A 53 0.04 -16.11 4.12
N PRO A 54 -0.65 -16.72 5.11
CA PRO A 54 -1.80 -16.10 5.75
C PRO A 54 -1.47 -14.76 6.39
N ASP A 55 -2.44 -13.84 6.35
CA ASP A 55 -2.36 -12.51 6.96
C ASP A 55 -1.85 -12.50 8.41
N LYS A 56 -2.17 -13.54 9.20
CA LYS A 56 -1.76 -13.65 10.62
C LYS A 56 -0.23 -13.75 10.74
N THR A 57 0.38 -14.61 9.94
CA THR A 57 1.83 -14.81 9.92
C THR A 57 2.54 -13.57 9.40
N MET A 58 2.02 -12.93 8.33
CA MET A 58 2.58 -11.65 7.85
C MET A 58 2.55 -10.58 8.93
N LYS A 59 1.45 -10.45 9.69
CA LYS A 59 1.36 -9.48 10.80
C LYS A 59 2.44 -9.71 11.85
N LEU A 60 2.73 -10.96 12.20
CA LEU A 60 3.76 -11.32 13.16
C LEU A 60 5.15 -10.93 12.65
N LEU A 61 5.50 -11.30 11.41
CA LEU A 61 6.80 -10.97 10.80
C LEU A 61 7.06 -9.46 10.79
N PHE A 62 6.06 -8.67 10.39
CA PHE A 62 6.19 -7.21 10.44
C PHE A 62 6.42 -6.69 11.86
N ARG A 63 5.73 -7.23 12.88
CA ARG A 63 5.93 -6.78 14.28
C ARG A 63 7.36 -7.01 14.74
N VAL A 64 7.94 -8.16 14.41
CA VAL A 64 9.34 -8.48 14.75
C VAL A 64 10.29 -7.41 14.17
N VAL A 65 10.12 -7.07 12.90
CA VAL A 65 10.96 -6.04 12.25
C VAL A 65 10.77 -4.66 12.89
N TYR A 66 9.54 -4.24 13.16
CA TYR A 66 9.31 -2.94 13.83
C TYR A 66 9.92 -2.91 15.23
N CYS A 67 9.73 -3.96 16.04
CA CYS A 67 10.37 -4.03 17.35
C CYS A 67 11.90 -3.94 17.25
N ALA A 68 12.52 -4.63 16.28
CA ALA A 68 13.95 -4.53 16.06
C ALA A 68 14.40 -3.12 15.64
N ILE A 69 13.62 -2.44 14.79
CA ILE A 69 13.89 -1.04 14.38
C ILE A 69 13.80 -0.10 15.58
N GLU A 70 12.76 -0.19 16.40
CA GLU A 70 12.58 0.68 17.57
C GLU A 70 13.71 0.47 18.60
N VAL A 71 14.04 -0.79 18.91
CA VAL A 71 15.14 -1.13 19.82
C VAL A 71 16.47 -0.68 19.24
N GLY A 72 16.70 -0.90 17.94
CA GLY A 72 17.89 -0.43 17.23
C GLY A 72 18.03 1.09 17.27
N PHE A 73 16.94 1.82 17.07
CA PHE A 73 16.92 3.28 17.13
C PHE A 73 17.19 3.79 18.55
N ALA A 74 16.55 3.22 19.57
CA ALA A 74 16.83 3.57 20.97
C ALA A 74 18.30 3.32 21.34
N ALA A 75 18.86 2.19 20.92
CA ALA A 75 20.27 1.88 21.12
C ALA A 75 21.20 2.86 20.37
N LEU A 76 20.84 3.27 19.15
CA LEU A 76 21.57 4.29 18.38
C LEU A 76 21.60 5.63 19.11
N VAL A 77 20.46 6.09 19.64
CA VAL A 77 20.33 7.34 20.41
C VAL A 77 21.14 7.27 21.71
N ALA A 78 21.08 6.15 22.44
CA ALA A 78 21.86 5.96 23.65
C ALA A 78 23.37 6.04 23.37
N ILE A 79 23.85 5.37 22.31
CA ILE A 79 25.25 5.40 21.89
C ILE A 79 25.67 6.83 21.48
N LEU A 80 24.82 7.54 20.73
CA LEU A 80 25.04 8.94 20.37
C LEU A 80 25.20 9.82 21.63
N ALA A 81 24.26 9.74 22.58
CA ALA A 81 24.28 10.54 23.80
C ALA A 81 25.54 10.30 24.65
N VAL A 82 25.93 9.03 24.78
CA VAL A 82 27.16 8.63 25.47
C VAL A 82 28.42 9.18 24.75
N LYS A 83 28.42 9.16 23.41
CA LYS A 83 29.55 9.63 22.61
C LYS A 83 29.73 11.16 22.63
N PHE A 84 28.63 11.93 22.65
CA PHE A 84 28.67 13.39 22.75
C PHE A 84 29.08 13.89 24.15
N THR A 85 28.79 13.13 25.20
CA THR A 85 29.10 13.53 26.58
C THR A 85 30.53 13.17 27.02
N HIS A 86 31.36 12.60 26.14
CA HIS A 86 32.72 12.12 26.44
C HIS A 86 32.81 11.14 27.63
N ARG A 87 31.70 10.54 28.06
CA ARG A 87 31.62 9.68 29.26
C ARG A 87 32.06 8.23 29.03
N LEU A 88 32.53 7.89 27.83
CA LEU A 88 33.11 6.57 27.58
C LEU A 88 34.46 6.51 28.29
N GLY A 89 34.54 5.66 29.32
CA GLY A 89 35.80 5.41 30.01
C GLY A 89 36.84 4.82 29.05
N GLY A 90 38.09 4.73 29.51
CA GLY A 90 39.19 4.19 28.69
C GLY A 90 39.00 2.73 28.29
N VAL A 91 39.97 2.19 27.55
CA VAL A 91 39.96 0.82 26.96
C VAL A 91 39.50 -0.27 27.94
N ARG A 92 39.85 -0.16 29.23
CA ARG A 92 39.50 -1.15 30.28
C ARG A 92 38.03 -1.13 30.68
N SER A 93 37.35 0.01 30.51
CA SER A 93 35.93 0.18 30.82
C SER A 93 34.98 -0.41 29.75
N GLY A 94 35.52 -0.89 28.63
CA GLY A 94 34.75 -1.44 27.49
C GLY A 94 34.25 -2.88 27.65
N ARG A 95 34.63 -3.61 28.72
CA ARG A 95 34.22 -5.02 28.93
C ARG A 95 32.69 -5.23 28.95
N PRO A 96 31.86 -4.36 29.57
CA PRO A 96 30.41 -4.49 29.52
C PRO A 96 29.85 -4.47 28.09
N LEU A 97 30.45 -3.67 27.18
CA LEU A 97 30.04 -3.63 25.78
C LEU A 97 30.27 -4.98 25.09
N LEU A 98 31.41 -5.63 25.35
CA LEU A 98 31.71 -6.96 24.79
C LEU A 98 30.71 -8.02 25.26
N TYR A 99 30.30 -7.97 26.54
CA TYR A 99 29.25 -8.87 27.06
C TYR A 99 27.91 -8.64 26.35
N VAL A 100 27.47 -7.38 26.22
CA VAL A 100 26.21 -7.07 25.53
C VAL A 100 26.29 -7.48 24.05
N ASN A 101 27.41 -7.17 23.37
CA ASN A 101 27.65 -7.58 22.00
C ASN A 101 27.59 -9.10 21.84
N ALA A 102 28.26 -9.87 22.72
CA ALA A 102 28.29 -11.32 22.65
C ALA A 102 26.90 -11.95 22.89
N VAL A 103 26.13 -11.43 23.85
CA VAL A 103 24.75 -11.90 24.11
C VAL A 103 23.85 -11.61 22.91
N MET A 104 23.84 -10.37 22.42
CA MET A 104 22.98 -9.97 21.30
C MET A 104 23.36 -10.67 20.00
N ALA A 105 24.66 -10.79 19.72
CA ALA A 105 25.16 -11.52 18.56
C ALA A 105 24.88 -13.01 18.67
N GLY A 106 24.99 -13.62 19.86
CA GLY A 106 24.63 -15.02 20.08
C GLY A 106 23.16 -15.30 19.76
N LEU A 107 22.25 -14.44 20.23
CA LEU A 107 20.82 -14.54 19.90
C LEU A 107 20.56 -14.35 18.39
N GLY A 108 21.19 -13.35 17.78
CA GLY A 108 21.12 -13.09 16.34
C GLY A 108 21.60 -14.27 15.51
N THR A 109 22.78 -14.79 15.84
CA THR A 109 23.41 -15.95 15.20
C THR A 109 22.47 -17.15 15.24
N ILE A 110 21.92 -17.50 16.40
CA ILE A 110 20.99 -18.63 16.52
C ILE A 110 19.78 -18.43 15.60
N ALA A 111 19.20 -17.22 15.58
CA ALA A 111 18.04 -16.93 14.77
C ALA A 111 18.33 -17.02 13.26
N VAL A 112 19.41 -16.40 12.76
CA VAL A 112 19.78 -16.39 11.34
C VAL A 112 20.23 -17.76 10.88
N TRP A 113 21.05 -18.47 11.66
CA TRP A 113 21.47 -19.84 11.31
C TRP A 113 20.29 -20.80 11.29
N SER A 114 19.37 -20.71 12.26
CA SER A 114 18.13 -21.51 12.23
C SER A 114 17.31 -21.21 10.97
N ALA A 115 17.18 -19.93 10.61
CA ALA A 115 16.50 -19.51 9.40
C ALA A 115 17.19 -20.06 8.13
N LEU A 116 18.52 -20.01 8.06
CA LEU A 116 19.32 -20.54 6.95
C LEU A 116 19.15 -22.06 6.79
N VAL A 117 19.28 -22.82 7.88
CA VAL A 117 19.11 -24.28 7.88
C VAL A 117 17.69 -24.65 7.43
N VAL A 118 16.69 -23.98 7.97
CA VAL A 118 15.28 -24.19 7.61
C VAL A 118 15.02 -23.83 6.15
N PHE A 119 15.60 -22.74 5.65
CA PHE A 119 15.48 -22.31 4.25
C PHE A 119 16.11 -23.33 3.30
N ILE A 120 17.33 -23.80 3.58
CA ILE A 120 18.03 -24.83 2.78
C ILE A 120 17.25 -26.15 2.81
N ALA A 121 16.80 -26.59 3.99
CA ALA A 121 16.02 -27.82 4.12
C ALA A 121 14.74 -27.78 3.27
N ARG A 122 14.03 -26.65 3.26
CA ARG A 122 12.86 -26.46 2.39
C ARG A 122 13.21 -26.40 0.92
N LEU A 123 14.30 -25.74 0.54
CA LEU A 123 14.75 -25.70 -0.85
C LEU A 123 15.08 -27.11 -1.37
N VAL A 124 15.78 -27.92 -0.58
CA VAL A 124 16.06 -29.33 -0.90
C VAL A 124 14.77 -30.13 -1.03
N ALA A 125 13.83 -29.97 -0.09
CA ALA A 125 12.55 -30.69 -0.13
C ALA A 125 11.74 -30.35 -1.39
N VAL A 126 11.64 -29.07 -1.76
CA VAL A 126 10.92 -28.62 -2.96
C VAL A 126 11.60 -29.09 -4.25
N ASN A 127 12.93 -29.07 -4.31
CA ASN A 127 13.66 -29.57 -5.48
C ASN A 127 13.50 -31.10 -5.65
N ARG A 128 13.42 -31.86 -4.56
CA ARG A 128 13.12 -33.30 -4.60
C ARG A 128 11.72 -33.62 -5.14
N MET A 129 10.78 -32.67 -5.06
CA MET A 129 9.42 -32.83 -5.60
C MET A 129 9.33 -32.65 -7.12
N GLY A 130 10.41 -32.22 -7.80
CA GLY A 130 10.42 -32.06 -9.26
C GLY A 130 9.54 -30.93 -9.79
N LEU A 131 9.18 -29.96 -8.94
CA LEU A 131 8.33 -28.83 -9.31
C LEU A 131 9.06 -27.85 -10.25
N ARG A 132 8.30 -27.17 -11.11
CA ARG A 132 8.86 -26.21 -12.09
C ARG A 132 9.19 -24.88 -11.44
N TRP A 133 10.37 -24.35 -11.76
CA TRP A 133 10.82 -23.03 -11.30
C TRP A 133 10.66 -21.99 -12.39
N SER A 134 10.03 -20.86 -12.06
CA SER A 134 10.13 -19.67 -12.90
C SER A 134 11.46 -18.94 -12.64
N MET A 135 12.02 -18.32 -13.67
CA MET A 135 13.30 -17.58 -13.59
C MET A 135 13.29 -16.53 -12.47
N ARG A 136 12.18 -15.80 -12.29
CA ARG A 136 12.02 -14.80 -11.21
C ARG A 136 12.07 -15.42 -9.83
N ARG A 137 11.29 -16.48 -9.61
CA ARG A 137 11.22 -17.16 -8.30
C ARG A 137 12.58 -17.75 -7.94
N ARG A 138 13.24 -18.36 -8.91
CA ARG A 138 14.60 -18.89 -8.73
C ARG A 138 15.59 -17.80 -8.33
N ARG A 139 15.66 -16.69 -9.07
CA ARG A 139 16.56 -15.57 -8.74
C ARG A 139 16.27 -14.93 -7.38
N GLN A 140 15.00 -14.80 -7.01
CA GLN A 140 14.62 -14.29 -5.69
C GLN A 140 15.08 -15.24 -4.56
N VAL A 141 14.91 -16.55 -4.75
CA VAL A 141 15.37 -17.56 -3.78
C VAL A 141 16.89 -17.58 -3.67
N GLU A 142 17.61 -17.52 -4.80
CA GLU A 142 19.08 -17.43 -4.83
C GLU A 142 19.58 -16.17 -4.12
N ALA A 143 18.95 -15.01 -4.36
CA ALA A 143 19.31 -13.76 -3.71
C ALA A 143 19.12 -13.81 -2.19
N VAL A 144 17.99 -14.35 -1.72
CA VAL A 144 17.69 -14.42 -0.28
C VAL A 144 18.56 -15.46 0.42
N LEU A 145 18.88 -16.55 -0.27
CA LEU A 145 19.85 -17.52 0.24
C LEU A 145 21.23 -16.87 0.43
N LEU A 146 21.70 -16.11 -0.57
CA LEU A 146 22.96 -15.38 -0.47
C LEU A 146 22.91 -14.32 0.64
N GLU A 147 21.81 -13.57 0.76
CA GLU A 147 21.58 -12.57 1.82
C GLU A 147 21.68 -13.22 3.21
N THR A 148 21.00 -14.35 3.39
CA THR A 148 20.96 -15.08 4.66
C THR A 148 22.33 -15.69 4.98
N ALA A 149 23.04 -16.23 3.99
CA ALA A 149 24.39 -16.77 4.17
C ALA A 149 25.41 -15.68 4.51
N LEU A 150 25.32 -14.50 3.88
CA LEU A 150 26.17 -13.35 4.20
C LEU A 150 25.92 -12.87 5.62
N MET A 151 24.67 -12.76 6.05
CA MET A 151 24.36 -12.37 7.43
C MET A 151 24.84 -13.41 8.44
N ALA A 152 24.66 -14.71 8.15
CA ALA A 152 25.17 -15.79 8.99
C ALA A 152 26.71 -15.75 9.14
N ALA A 153 27.44 -15.31 8.11
CA ALA A 153 28.87 -15.07 8.17
C ALA A 153 29.22 -13.80 8.98
N ILE A 154 28.48 -12.71 8.80
CA ILE A 154 28.63 -11.47 9.59
C ILE A 154 28.48 -11.79 11.08
N ASP A 155 27.44 -12.53 11.46
CA ASP A 155 27.17 -12.95 12.84
C ASP A 155 28.38 -13.69 13.46
N ILE A 156 29.01 -14.61 12.72
CA ILE A 156 30.22 -15.31 13.17
C ILE A 156 31.38 -14.33 13.38
N PHE A 157 31.66 -13.49 12.39
CA PHE A 157 32.74 -12.51 12.44
C PHE A 157 32.45 -11.34 13.39
N TYR A 158 31.23 -11.23 13.89
CA TYR A 158 30.83 -10.35 14.98
C TYR A 158 31.03 -11.05 16.33
N LEU A 159 30.51 -12.27 16.50
CA LEU A 159 30.53 -12.98 17.79
C LEU A 159 31.94 -13.44 18.19
N ALA A 160 32.69 -14.06 17.27
CA ALA A 160 34.00 -14.64 17.53
C ALA A 160 35.01 -13.63 18.14
N PRO A 161 35.21 -12.42 17.59
CA PRO A 161 36.17 -11.48 18.19
C PRO A 161 35.70 -10.96 19.55
N ASN A 162 34.40 -10.77 19.76
CA ASN A 162 33.88 -10.35 21.07
C ASN A 162 34.14 -11.42 22.15
N LEU A 163 33.96 -12.71 21.84
CA LEU A 163 34.30 -13.81 22.76
C LEU A 163 35.81 -13.93 22.98
N TYR A 164 36.60 -13.78 21.92
CA TYR A 164 38.06 -13.80 22.00
C TYR A 164 38.59 -12.72 22.97
N ALA A 165 38.13 -11.48 22.81
CA ALA A 165 38.50 -10.35 23.66
C ALA A 165 37.97 -10.46 25.11
N LEU A 166 36.92 -11.25 25.36
CA LEU A 166 36.48 -11.57 26.72
C LEU A 166 37.39 -12.61 27.39
N SER A 167 37.92 -13.56 26.61
CA SER A 167 38.76 -14.66 27.11
C SER A 167 40.22 -14.26 27.40
N ARG A 168 40.71 -13.17 26.80
CA ARG A 168 42.08 -12.68 26.96
C ARG A 168 42.08 -11.25 27.48
N GLU A 169 42.85 -10.99 28.52
CA GLU A 169 43.07 -9.62 28.98
C GLU A 169 43.82 -8.84 27.89
N CYS A 170 43.31 -7.67 27.52
CA CYS A 170 43.91 -6.78 26.52
C CYS A 170 44.06 -7.34 25.09
N GLY A 171 43.42 -8.47 24.74
CA GLY A 171 43.44 -9.08 23.40
C GLY A 171 42.63 -8.34 22.33
N TYR A 172 42.46 -7.02 22.46
CA TYR A 172 41.54 -6.23 21.65
C TYR A 172 42.03 -5.99 20.21
N PHE A 173 43.34 -5.90 20.03
CA PHE A 173 44.00 -5.57 18.76
C PHE A 173 44.87 -6.71 18.23
N ASP A 174 44.67 -7.92 18.77
CA ASP A 174 45.29 -9.11 18.21
C ASP A 174 44.88 -9.27 16.74
N ARG A 175 45.71 -9.98 15.97
CA ARG A 175 45.47 -10.23 14.55
C ARG A 175 44.09 -10.87 14.30
N VAL A 176 43.62 -11.71 15.22
CA VAL A 176 42.33 -12.42 15.10
C VAL A 176 41.14 -11.44 15.02
N PRO A 177 40.89 -10.53 16.01
CA PRO A 177 39.87 -9.50 15.89
C PRO A 177 39.98 -8.62 14.64
N VAL A 178 41.21 -8.27 14.26
CA VAL A 178 41.48 -7.41 13.09
C VAL A 178 41.09 -8.09 11.78
N TRP A 179 41.41 -9.38 11.61
CA TRP A 179 40.97 -10.18 10.47
C TRP A 179 39.45 -10.40 10.47
N ALA A 180 38.85 -10.68 11.62
CA ALA A 180 37.40 -10.81 11.74
C ALA A 180 36.69 -9.51 11.29
N ALA A 181 37.21 -8.34 11.68
CA ALA A 181 36.68 -7.05 11.25
C ALA A 181 36.76 -6.82 9.73
N TYR A 182 37.83 -7.29 9.07
CA TYR A 182 37.96 -7.23 7.62
C TYR A 182 36.87 -8.07 6.92
N PHE A 183 36.75 -9.36 7.25
CA PHE A 183 35.76 -10.24 6.63
C PHE A 183 34.32 -9.77 6.90
N LYS A 184 34.05 -9.31 8.12
CA LYS A 184 32.78 -8.67 8.49
C LYS A 184 32.47 -7.48 7.57
N SER A 185 33.43 -6.59 7.34
CA SER A 185 33.25 -5.39 6.50
C SER A 185 33.04 -5.74 5.02
N VAL A 186 33.74 -6.75 4.50
CA VAL A 186 33.55 -7.28 3.14
C VAL A 186 32.12 -7.80 2.96
N CYS A 187 31.61 -8.54 3.94
CA CYS A 187 30.25 -9.07 3.92
C CYS A 187 29.21 -7.94 3.99
N TRP A 188 29.40 -6.94 4.86
CA TRP A 188 28.53 -5.76 4.95
C TRP A 188 28.43 -4.98 3.62
N GLY A 189 29.56 -4.71 2.97
CA GLY A 189 29.57 -4.03 1.67
C GLY A 189 28.85 -4.81 0.57
N THR A 190 28.97 -6.14 0.61
CA THR A 190 28.27 -7.04 -0.31
C THR A 190 26.77 -7.01 -0.06
N LEU A 191 26.35 -7.10 1.21
CA LEU A 191 24.95 -7.07 1.62
C LEU A 191 24.28 -5.75 1.20
N LEU A 192 24.89 -4.60 1.47
CA LEU A 192 24.38 -3.29 1.05
C LEU A 192 24.26 -3.16 -0.47
N SER A 193 25.23 -3.70 -1.21
CA SER A 193 25.18 -3.71 -2.69
C SER A 193 24.00 -4.55 -3.21
N MET A 194 23.65 -5.64 -2.54
CA MET A 194 22.47 -6.45 -2.90
C MET A 194 21.16 -5.67 -2.77
N TYR A 195 21.02 -4.78 -1.78
CA TYR A 195 19.85 -3.89 -1.68
C TYR A 195 19.74 -2.93 -2.87
N VAL A 196 20.86 -2.40 -3.38
CA VAL A 196 20.89 -1.60 -4.62
C VAL A 196 20.46 -2.45 -5.82
N VAL A 197 20.97 -3.68 -5.92
CA VAL A 197 20.61 -4.62 -7.00
C VAL A 197 19.11 -4.95 -6.97
N ARG A 198 18.52 -5.20 -5.80
CA ARG A 198 17.07 -5.45 -5.63
C ARG A 198 16.22 -4.24 -6.05
N ALA A 199 16.59 -3.03 -5.62
CA ALA A 199 15.94 -1.81 -6.07
C ALA A 199 16.01 -1.65 -7.60
N LYS A 200 17.15 -2.00 -8.20
CA LYS A 200 17.30 -2.03 -9.67
C LYS A 200 16.43 -3.13 -10.31
N TRP A 201 16.34 -4.32 -9.74
CA TRP A 201 15.49 -5.41 -10.24
C TRP A 201 14.02 -5.04 -10.34
N SER A 202 13.51 -4.23 -9.43
CA SER A 202 12.13 -3.72 -9.44
C SER A 202 11.85 -2.71 -10.57
N ASN A 203 12.83 -2.34 -11.40
CA ASN A 203 12.63 -1.49 -12.57
C ASN A 203 12.25 -2.30 -13.82
N LEU A 204 11.50 -1.68 -14.73
CA LEU A 204 11.09 -2.28 -16.01
C LEU A 204 12.29 -2.52 -16.93
N TRP A 205 12.30 -3.65 -17.64
CA TRP A 205 13.31 -3.94 -18.67
C TRP A 205 12.77 -3.55 -20.05
N GLU A 206 12.98 -2.28 -20.41
CA GLU A 206 12.40 -1.67 -21.61
C GLU A 206 13.46 -0.94 -22.46
N ASP A 207 13.19 -0.81 -23.76
CA ASP A 207 13.96 0.02 -24.69
C ASP A 207 13.70 1.53 -24.47
N SER A 208 14.39 2.39 -25.23
CA SER A 208 14.19 3.85 -25.17
C SER A 208 12.79 4.30 -25.57
N ARG A 209 12.02 3.44 -26.27
CA ARG A 209 10.65 3.66 -26.71
C ARG A 209 9.61 3.05 -25.76
N GLY A 210 10.03 2.44 -24.64
CA GLY A 210 9.15 1.86 -23.63
C GLY A 210 8.60 0.47 -23.98
N ARG A 211 9.19 -0.23 -24.94
CA ARG A 211 8.83 -1.63 -25.27
C ARG A 211 9.59 -2.59 -24.38
N SER A 212 8.91 -3.61 -23.85
CA SER A 212 9.55 -4.67 -23.07
C SER A 212 10.62 -5.37 -23.90
N LEU A 213 11.82 -5.49 -23.34
CA LEU A 213 12.95 -6.22 -23.92
C LEU A 213 13.00 -7.68 -23.47
N GLY A 214 12.14 -8.06 -22.54
CA GLY A 214 12.10 -9.42 -22.01
C GLY A 214 11.12 -10.34 -22.73
N PRO A 215 11.11 -11.63 -22.38
CA PRO A 215 10.24 -12.64 -22.99
C PRO A 215 8.75 -12.47 -22.63
N ARG A 216 8.42 -11.54 -21.74
CA ARG A 216 7.06 -11.23 -21.30
C ARG A 216 6.84 -9.73 -21.35
N GLU A 217 5.58 -9.33 -21.48
CA GLU A 217 5.22 -7.90 -21.43
C GLU A 217 5.53 -7.27 -20.07
N ASP A 218 5.43 -8.02 -18.98
CA ASP A 218 5.68 -7.56 -17.62
C ASP A 218 7.17 -7.66 -17.20
N ALA A 219 8.10 -7.77 -18.15
CA ALA A 219 9.52 -8.02 -17.87
C ALA A 219 10.18 -6.89 -17.05
N THR A 220 10.97 -7.30 -16.07
CA THR A 220 11.73 -6.40 -15.19
C THR A 220 13.21 -6.64 -15.33
N LEU A 221 14.04 -5.75 -14.78
CA LEU A 221 15.49 -5.95 -14.74
C LEU A 221 15.90 -7.20 -13.93
N LEU A 222 14.99 -7.76 -13.11
CA LEU A 222 15.15 -9.09 -12.53
C LEU A 222 15.24 -10.20 -13.59
N ASP A 223 14.70 -10.00 -14.78
CA ASP A 223 14.72 -10.98 -15.87
C ASP A 223 15.92 -10.79 -16.81
N ALA A 224 16.64 -9.67 -16.69
CA ALA A 224 17.74 -9.30 -17.57
C ALA A 224 19.02 -10.14 -17.32
N PRO A 225 19.94 -10.27 -18.29
CA PRO A 225 21.24 -10.91 -18.06
C PRO A 225 22.07 -10.21 -16.98
N LEU A 226 22.93 -10.96 -16.28
CA LEU A 226 23.72 -10.46 -15.13
C LEU A 226 24.63 -9.27 -15.49
N TRP A 227 25.16 -9.24 -16.71
CA TRP A 227 26.04 -8.15 -17.17
C TRP A 227 25.36 -6.78 -17.13
N VAL A 228 24.02 -6.69 -17.21
CA VAL A 228 23.28 -5.42 -17.09
C VAL A 228 23.48 -4.76 -15.72
N HIS A 229 23.96 -5.50 -14.72
CA HIS A 229 24.20 -5.04 -13.35
C HIS A 229 25.62 -4.51 -13.09
N TRP A 230 26.52 -4.49 -14.09
CA TRP A 230 27.93 -4.12 -13.93
C TRP A 230 28.21 -2.79 -13.20
N PRO A 231 27.42 -1.70 -13.33
CA PRO A 231 27.75 -0.44 -12.63
C PRO A 231 27.67 -0.57 -11.11
N VAL A 232 26.77 -1.43 -10.60
CA VAL A 232 26.67 -1.69 -9.16
C VAL A 232 27.87 -2.53 -8.70
N ALA A 233 28.31 -3.48 -9.54
CA ALA A 233 29.49 -4.30 -9.27
C ALA A 233 30.78 -3.46 -9.20
N MET A 234 30.91 -2.39 -10.00
CA MET A 234 32.04 -1.46 -9.89
C MET A 234 32.09 -0.74 -8.54
N CYS A 235 30.96 -0.17 -8.09
CA CYS A 235 30.89 0.51 -6.80
C CYS A 235 31.21 -0.45 -5.64
N TRP A 236 30.71 -1.69 -5.73
CA TRP A 236 31.06 -2.76 -4.80
C TRP A 236 32.57 -3.06 -4.84
N GLY A 237 33.16 -3.24 -6.02
CA GLY A 237 34.60 -3.50 -6.16
C GLY A 237 35.47 -2.39 -5.57
N LEU A 238 35.11 -1.12 -5.81
CA LEU A 238 35.78 0.03 -5.20
C LEU A 238 35.69 0.02 -3.67
N TYR A 239 34.51 -0.31 -3.12
CA TYR A 239 34.34 -0.48 -1.67
C TYR A 239 35.27 -1.57 -1.12
N GLN A 240 35.36 -2.73 -1.78
CA GLN A 240 36.22 -3.83 -1.34
C GLN A 240 37.71 -3.43 -1.33
N VAL A 241 38.16 -2.71 -2.36
CA VAL A 241 39.55 -2.20 -2.43
C VAL A 241 39.85 -1.24 -1.28
N LEU A 242 38.94 -0.31 -0.96
CA LEU A 242 39.12 0.63 0.14
C LEU A 242 39.14 -0.06 1.51
N ILE A 243 38.29 -1.07 1.73
CA ILE A 243 38.28 -1.87 2.96
C ILE A 243 39.57 -2.67 3.09
N ALA A 244 40.07 -3.27 2.01
CA ALA A 244 41.36 -3.97 2.00
C ALA A 244 42.52 -3.01 2.32
N ALA A 245 42.56 -1.82 1.72
CA ALA A 245 43.57 -0.81 2.02
C ALA A 245 43.51 -0.35 3.49
N GLY A 246 42.31 -0.12 4.03
CA GLY A 246 42.12 0.23 5.44
C GLY A 246 42.57 -0.87 6.39
N HIS A 247 42.33 -2.13 6.04
CA HIS A 247 42.80 -3.27 6.84
C HIS A 247 44.33 -3.39 6.84
N VAL A 248 44.98 -3.22 5.69
CA VAL A 248 46.45 -3.21 5.59
C VAL A 248 47.05 -2.09 6.44
N SER A 249 46.45 -0.89 6.42
CA SER A 249 46.85 0.23 7.29
C SER A 249 46.71 -0.13 8.77
N LEU A 250 45.60 -0.78 9.14
CA LEU A 250 45.34 -1.21 10.52
C LEU A 250 46.35 -2.26 10.99
N LEU A 251 46.75 -3.20 10.13
CA LEU A 251 47.76 -4.22 10.43
C LEU A 251 49.16 -3.62 10.59
N HIS A 252 49.58 -2.71 9.71
CA HIS A 252 50.86 -2.00 9.87
C HIS A 252 50.87 -1.18 11.16
N GLY A 253 49.77 -0.46 11.41
CA GLY A 253 49.59 0.27 12.66
C GLY A 253 49.49 -0.64 13.88
N ALA A 254 49.15 -1.93 13.74
CA ALA A 254 49.13 -2.94 14.80
C ALA A 254 50.55 -3.36 15.22
N ASP A 255 51.45 -3.53 14.24
CA ASP A 255 52.83 -3.92 14.48
C ASP A 255 53.69 -2.74 14.99
N GLU A 256 53.36 -1.48 14.66
CA GLU A 256 54.11 -0.28 15.08
C GLU A 256 53.75 0.31 16.46
N ARG A 257 52.53 0.08 16.98
CA ARG A 257 52.14 0.64 18.30
C ARG A 257 52.24 -0.43 19.37
N GLU A 258 52.81 -0.09 20.52
CA GLU A 258 52.78 -0.95 21.71
C GLU A 258 51.36 -1.00 22.32
N PHE A 259 50.42 -1.71 21.69
CA PHE A 259 49.03 -1.83 22.18
C PHE A 259 48.86 -2.42 23.60
N PRO A 260 49.73 -3.31 24.09
CA PRO A 260 49.66 -3.76 25.48
C PRO A 260 49.73 -2.61 26.49
N SER A 261 50.58 -1.60 26.27
CA SER A 261 50.74 -0.45 27.17
C SER A 261 49.54 0.52 27.10
N LEU A 262 48.88 0.64 25.95
CA LEU A 262 47.64 1.41 25.77
C LEU A 262 46.45 0.87 26.58
N CYS A 263 46.41 -0.44 26.82
CA CYS A 263 45.38 -1.09 27.62
C CYS A 263 45.58 -0.85 29.13
N GLU A 264 46.84 -0.84 29.58
CA GLU A 264 47.22 -0.59 30.98
C GLU A 264 47.01 0.87 31.39
N GLU A 265 47.33 1.84 30.52
CA GLU A 265 47.14 3.28 30.77
C GLU A 265 45.68 3.77 30.68
N ASN A 266 44.73 2.90 30.31
CA ASN A 266 43.30 3.20 30.19
C ASN A 266 43.02 4.49 29.38
N ARG A 267 43.73 4.68 28.26
CA ARG A 267 43.57 5.88 27.42
C ARG A 267 42.16 5.97 26.82
N THR A 268 41.65 7.20 26.72
CA THR A 268 40.36 7.51 26.08
C THR A 268 40.52 7.95 24.62
N GLN A 269 41.72 8.41 24.24
CA GLN A 269 42.06 8.84 22.89
C GLN A 269 43.11 7.92 22.25
N CYS A 270 42.76 7.34 21.11
CA CYS A 270 43.59 6.53 20.24
C CYS A 270 43.72 7.29 18.90
N SER A 271 44.81 8.03 18.68
CA SER A 271 45.07 8.69 17.39
C SER A 271 45.46 7.66 16.33
N GLY A 272 44.85 7.74 15.14
CA GLY A 272 45.26 7.00 13.95
C GLY A 272 46.18 7.83 13.05
N GLN A 273 46.88 7.19 12.11
CA GLN A 273 47.72 7.88 11.13
C GLN A 273 46.86 8.73 10.18
N MET A 274 47.46 9.71 9.49
CA MET A 274 46.73 10.58 8.55
C MET A 274 46.03 9.81 7.43
N TRP A 275 46.63 8.71 6.96
CA TRP A 275 46.08 7.86 5.88
C TRP A 275 44.78 7.15 6.26
N ASP A 276 44.62 6.79 7.53
CA ASP A 276 43.37 6.21 8.04
C ASP A 276 42.19 7.16 7.82
N ARG A 277 42.43 8.49 7.92
CA ARG A 277 41.40 9.51 7.75
C ARG A 277 40.85 9.52 6.33
N SER A 278 41.73 9.56 5.35
CA SER A 278 41.38 9.59 3.93
C SER A 278 40.64 8.33 3.51
N ILE A 279 41.06 7.15 3.96
CA ILE A 279 40.41 5.87 3.62
C ILE A 279 38.99 5.82 4.18
N ALA A 280 38.80 6.17 5.46
CA ALA A 280 37.47 6.15 6.07
C ALA A 280 36.51 7.18 5.44
N ILE A 281 37.01 8.37 5.07
CA ILE A 281 36.21 9.36 4.33
C ILE A 281 35.80 8.79 2.96
N ALA A 282 36.73 8.15 2.24
CA ALA A 282 36.44 7.51 0.95
C ALA A 282 35.39 6.39 1.09
N VAL A 283 35.48 5.54 2.12
CA VAL A 283 34.48 4.51 2.41
C VAL A 283 33.10 5.12 2.64
N VAL A 284 33.00 6.20 3.42
CA VAL A 284 31.74 6.93 3.64
C VAL A 284 31.17 7.46 2.32
N TRP A 285 31.99 8.08 1.48
CA TRP A 285 31.54 8.56 0.17
C TRP A 285 31.04 7.44 -0.74
N VAL A 286 31.69 6.28 -0.77
CA VAL A 286 31.22 5.13 -1.54
C VAL A 286 29.86 4.61 -1.02
N LEU A 287 29.67 4.57 0.31
CA LEU A 287 28.39 4.18 0.90
C LEU A 287 27.26 5.18 0.58
N TRP A 288 27.57 6.49 0.59
CA TRP A 288 26.64 7.52 0.12
C TRP A 288 26.34 7.40 -1.38
N GLY A 289 27.33 7.02 -2.19
CA GLY A 289 27.14 6.69 -3.61
C GLY A 289 26.20 5.50 -3.82
N LEU A 290 26.36 4.42 -3.05
CA LEU A 290 25.45 3.27 -3.07
C LEU A 290 24.03 3.68 -2.64
N PHE A 291 23.89 4.52 -1.61
CA PHE A 291 22.60 5.04 -1.18
C PHE A 291 21.95 5.92 -2.25
N ALA A 292 22.72 6.80 -2.89
CA ALA A 292 22.22 7.64 -3.99
C ALA A 292 21.76 6.79 -5.18
N LEU A 293 22.50 5.74 -5.54
CA LEU A 293 22.09 4.77 -6.56
C LEU A 293 20.80 4.03 -6.18
N TYR A 294 20.69 3.60 -4.92
CA TYR A 294 19.48 2.99 -4.39
C TYR A 294 18.28 3.92 -4.52
N VAL A 295 18.38 5.16 -4.04
CA VAL A 295 17.32 6.18 -4.14
C VAL A 295 16.97 6.47 -5.61
N TYR A 296 17.98 6.57 -6.47
CA TYR A 296 17.78 6.75 -7.91
C TYR A 296 16.95 5.61 -8.52
N TYR A 297 17.31 4.35 -8.26
CA TYR A 297 16.58 3.20 -8.81
C TYR A 297 15.17 3.07 -8.24
N VAL A 298 14.97 3.36 -6.95
CA VAL A 298 13.64 3.36 -6.36
C VAL A 298 12.76 4.45 -6.98
N ARG A 299 13.28 5.69 -7.07
CA ARG A 299 12.56 6.81 -7.71
C ARG A 299 12.22 6.49 -9.15
N ARG A 300 13.21 6.02 -9.93
CA ARG A 300 13.02 5.62 -11.33
C ARG A 300 11.95 4.53 -11.47
N GLY A 301 11.95 3.55 -10.58
CA GLY A 301 10.94 2.51 -10.51
C GLY A 301 9.53 3.11 -10.38
N PHE A 302 9.29 3.98 -9.40
CA PHE A 302 7.98 4.62 -9.21
C PHE A 302 7.58 5.49 -10.40
N THR A 303 8.52 6.27 -10.95
CA THR A 303 8.28 7.15 -12.10
C THR A 303 7.94 6.37 -13.38
N ARG A 304 8.40 5.14 -13.56
CA ARG A 304 7.98 4.34 -14.72
C ARG A 304 6.73 3.52 -14.45
N LEU A 305 6.68 2.89 -13.27
CA LEU A 305 5.63 1.93 -12.94
C LEU A 305 4.25 2.58 -12.79
N HIS A 306 4.15 3.84 -12.35
CA HIS A 306 2.85 4.53 -12.23
C HIS A 306 2.09 4.69 -13.55
N ARG A 307 2.76 4.51 -14.70
CA ARG A 307 2.14 4.57 -16.04
C ARG A 307 1.58 3.21 -16.49
N LYS A 308 1.89 2.14 -15.76
CA LYS A 308 1.49 0.77 -16.06
C LYS A 308 0.34 0.32 -15.15
N SER A 309 -0.38 -0.72 -15.58
CA SER A 309 -1.47 -1.32 -14.82
C SER A 309 -0.97 -1.93 -13.52
N TYR A 310 -1.66 -1.62 -12.40
CA TYR A 310 -1.31 -2.19 -11.10
C TYR A 310 -1.51 -3.71 -11.07
N ASP A 311 -2.54 -4.25 -11.72
CA ASP A 311 -2.84 -5.70 -11.67
C ASP A 311 -1.76 -6.51 -12.41
N GLN A 312 -1.37 -6.06 -13.61
CA GLN A 312 -0.31 -6.71 -14.40
C GLN A 312 1.05 -6.64 -13.69
N TYR A 313 1.37 -5.51 -13.05
CA TYR A 313 2.66 -5.27 -12.38
C TYR A 313 2.57 -5.37 -10.85
N ARG A 314 1.57 -6.08 -10.31
CA ARG A 314 1.23 -6.11 -8.89
C ARG A 314 2.43 -6.48 -8.02
N TRP A 315 3.15 -7.52 -8.41
CA TRP A 315 4.35 -7.99 -7.71
C TRP A 315 5.51 -7.00 -7.79
N THR A 316 5.68 -6.32 -8.93
CA THR A 316 6.71 -5.29 -9.08
C THR A 316 6.40 -4.06 -8.22
N PHE A 317 5.13 -3.64 -8.14
CA PHE A 317 4.70 -2.56 -7.25
C PHE A 317 4.91 -2.91 -5.77
N LEU A 318 4.56 -4.14 -5.38
CA LEU A 318 4.75 -4.63 -4.02
C LEU A 318 6.23 -4.74 -3.68
N GLY A 319 7.02 -5.34 -4.57
CA GLY A 319 8.48 -5.47 -4.43
C GLY A 319 9.16 -4.11 -4.28
N LEU A 320 8.84 -3.14 -5.15
CA LEU A 320 9.40 -1.79 -5.08
C LEU A 320 9.11 -1.08 -3.75
N ARG A 321 7.90 -1.21 -3.22
CA ARG A 321 7.52 -0.63 -1.91
C ARG A 321 8.16 -1.36 -0.74
N TYR A 322 8.27 -2.69 -0.84
CA TYR A 322 8.97 -3.51 0.13
C TYR A 322 10.45 -3.13 0.21
N ASP A 323 11.10 -3.04 -0.96
CA ASP A 323 12.49 -2.62 -1.07
C ASP A 323 12.66 -1.19 -0.55
N LEU A 324 11.78 -0.24 -0.89
CA LEU A 324 11.82 1.12 -0.33
C LEU A 324 11.81 1.11 1.21
N THR A 325 10.93 0.30 1.81
CA THR A 325 10.76 0.22 3.27
C THR A 325 11.96 -0.45 3.94
N THR A 326 12.36 -1.62 3.45
CA THR A 326 13.43 -2.43 4.07
C THR A 326 14.82 -1.92 3.73
N GLY A 327 15.06 -1.56 2.46
CA GLY A 327 16.31 -0.95 2.00
C GLY A 327 16.53 0.44 2.60
N GLY A 328 15.46 1.24 2.77
CA GLY A 328 15.57 2.55 3.42
C GLY A 328 16.05 2.42 4.87
N VAL A 329 15.49 1.46 5.61
CA VAL A 329 15.93 1.13 6.98
C VAL A 329 17.37 0.61 6.98
N ALA A 330 17.71 -0.32 6.09
CA ALA A 330 19.06 -0.89 5.96
C ALA A 330 20.11 0.20 5.72
N PHE A 331 19.89 1.11 4.77
CA PHE A 331 20.79 2.22 4.49
C PHE A 331 20.83 3.25 5.62
N PHE A 332 19.70 3.53 6.29
CA PHE A 332 19.68 4.43 7.44
C PHE A 332 20.59 3.92 8.56
N PHE A 333 20.42 2.68 9.01
CA PHE A 333 21.25 2.10 10.08
C PHE A 333 22.71 1.91 9.63
N GLY A 334 22.92 1.53 8.36
CA GLY A 334 24.27 1.44 7.77
C GLY A 334 25.00 2.78 7.79
N LEU A 335 24.41 3.83 7.22
CA LEU A 335 25.01 5.17 7.17
C LEU A 335 25.14 5.80 8.56
N ALA A 336 24.12 5.69 9.41
CA ALA A 336 24.15 6.22 10.76
C ALA A 336 25.28 5.57 11.60
N SER A 337 25.47 4.25 11.48
CA SER A 337 26.57 3.55 12.14
C SER A 337 27.94 4.01 11.62
N HIS A 338 28.10 4.24 10.31
CA HIS A 338 29.36 4.73 9.74
C HIS A 338 29.66 6.20 10.11
N CYS A 339 28.64 7.08 10.11
CA CYS A 339 28.79 8.46 10.57
C CYS A 339 29.17 8.50 12.06
N LEU A 340 28.51 7.66 12.87
CA LEU A 340 28.85 7.48 14.27
C LEU A 340 30.30 7.04 14.44
N LEU A 341 30.77 6.08 13.65
CA LEU A 341 32.11 5.51 13.73
C LEU A 341 33.21 6.48 13.34
N PHE A 342 33.09 7.06 12.15
CA PHE A 342 34.22 7.66 11.44
C PHE A 342 34.20 9.19 11.43
N VAL A 343 33.07 9.81 11.82
CA VAL A 343 32.91 11.27 11.78
C VAL A 343 32.84 11.86 13.20
N VAL A 344 32.00 11.33 14.08
CA VAL A 344 31.87 11.83 15.46
C VAL A 344 33.05 11.35 16.30
N ASN A 345 33.73 12.24 17.03
CA ASN A 345 34.78 11.94 18.04
C ASN A 345 35.67 10.73 17.67
N ARG A 346 36.25 10.80 16.46
CA ARG A 346 36.96 9.69 15.81
C ARG A 346 38.22 9.26 16.55
N SER A 347 38.91 10.20 17.20
CA SER A 347 40.11 9.91 18.00
C SER A 347 39.80 9.14 19.28
N SER A 348 38.53 8.87 19.61
CA SER A 348 38.19 8.02 20.76
C SER A 348 38.57 6.57 20.50
N CYS A 349 39.21 5.94 21.49
CA CYS A 349 39.49 4.49 21.46
C CYS A 349 38.22 3.66 21.25
N TYR A 350 37.06 4.13 21.72
CA TYR A 350 35.78 3.47 21.50
C TYR A 350 35.41 3.34 20.01
N SER A 351 35.68 4.36 19.20
CA SER A 351 35.39 4.33 17.75
C SER A 351 36.25 3.29 17.04
N LEU A 352 37.52 3.17 17.45
CA LEU A 352 38.42 2.14 16.95
C LEU A 352 37.97 0.75 17.39
N MET A 353 37.65 0.56 18.67
CA MET A 353 37.12 -0.69 19.22
C MET A 353 35.88 -1.14 18.46
N ALA A 354 34.93 -0.24 18.26
CA ALA A 354 33.66 -0.59 17.65
C ALA A 354 33.77 -0.82 16.12
N THR A 355 34.83 -0.31 15.47
CA THR A 355 35.17 -0.72 14.09
C THR A 355 35.54 -2.22 14.07
N VAL A 356 36.39 -2.63 15.03
CA VAL A 356 36.86 -4.02 15.15
C VAL A 356 35.74 -4.96 15.60
N PHE A 357 35.08 -4.66 16.72
CA PHE A 357 34.10 -5.54 17.37
C PHE A 357 32.66 -5.38 16.86
N GLY A 358 32.34 -4.32 16.13
CA GLY A 358 31.00 -4.07 15.57
C GLY A 358 30.05 -3.31 16.51
N TYR A 359 28.85 -3.03 15.98
CA TYR A 359 27.79 -2.25 16.63
C TYR A 359 26.48 -3.02 16.71
N ILE A 360 25.78 -2.94 17.83
CA ILE A 360 24.51 -3.64 18.05
C ILE A 360 23.37 -3.13 17.15
N PRO A 361 23.15 -1.81 16.97
CA PRO A 361 21.99 -1.34 16.20
C PRO A 361 21.88 -1.89 14.77
N PRO A 362 22.92 -1.81 13.90
CA PRO A 362 22.83 -2.39 12.56
C PRO A 362 22.72 -3.92 12.61
N GLU A 363 23.46 -4.59 13.50
CA GLU A 363 23.41 -6.05 13.65
C GLU A 363 21.99 -6.56 13.95
N LEU A 364 21.35 -5.96 14.96
CA LEU A 364 19.99 -6.32 15.39
C LEU A 364 18.96 -6.14 14.27
N VAL A 365 19.01 -5.00 13.58
CA VAL A 365 18.04 -4.65 12.54
C VAL A 365 18.22 -5.55 11.32
N PHE A 366 19.44 -5.80 10.88
CA PHE A 366 19.71 -6.65 9.72
C PHE A 366 19.43 -8.13 10.02
N ASN A 367 19.68 -8.61 11.24
CA ASN A 367 19.27 -9.95 11.66
C ASN A 367 17.74 -10.12 11.55
N ALA A 368 16.97 -9.16 12.07
CA ALA A 368 15.51 -9.19 11.97
C ALA A 368 15.02 -9.12 10.51
N LEU A 369 15.61 -8.23 9.69
CA LEU A 369 15.26 -8.12 8.27
C LEU A 369 15.58 -9.41 7.49
N THR A 370 16.73 -10.02 7.75
CA THR A 370 17.18 -11.26 7.10
C THR A 370 16.27 -12.43 7.45
N VAL A 371 15.94 -12.61 8.73
CA VAL A 371 14.99 -13.65 9.16
C VAL A 371 13.64 -13.46 8.50
N VAL A 372 13.13 -12.23 8.41
CA VAL A 372 11.86 -11.97 7.71
C VAL A 372 11.97 -12.21 6.21
N ASN A 373 13.06 -11.78 5.55
CA ASN A 373 13.29 -12.03 4.12
C ASN A 373 13.36 -13.54 3.81
N SER A 374 14.03 -14.32 4.65
CA SER A 374 14.08 -15.78 4.50
C SER A 374 12.69 -16.42 4.62
N CYS A 375 11.87 -15.99 5.60
CA CYS A 375 10.49 -16.44 5.76
C CYS A 375 9.61 -16.01 4.57
N TRP A 376 9.89 -14.83 4.01
CA TRP A 376 9.12 -14.21 2.94
C TRP A 376 9.28 -14.92 1.61
N TYR A 377 10.51 -15.21 1.22
CA TYR A 377 10.85 -15.81 -0.06
C TYR A 377 11.08 -17.32 0.04
N MET A 378 10.79 -17.93 1.19
CA MET A 378 10.89 -19.38 1.37
C MET A 378 10.02 -20.11 0.32
N PRO A 379 10.56 -21.11 -0.39
CA PRO A 379 9.81 -21.88 -1.37
C PRO A 379 8.81 -22.83 -0.69
N ARG A 380 7.63 -22.95 -1.28
CA ARG A 380 6.54 -23.83 -0.84
C ARG A 380 5.94 -24.59 -2.01
N ALA A 381 5.49 -25.81 -1.73
CA ALA A 381 4.60 -26.55 -2.60
C ALA A 381 3.16 -26.04 -2.41
N PRO A 382 2.35 -25.93 -3.47
CA PRO A 382 0.95 -25.50 -3.38
C PRO A 382 0.11 -26.52 -2.60
N ARG A 383 -0.70 -26.08 -1.64
CA ARG A 383 -1.70 -26.91 -0.94
C ARG A 383 -3.10 -26.68 -1.50
N ALA A 384 -3.98 -27.67 -1.38
CA ALA A 384 -5.38 -27.57 -1.80
C ALA A 384 -6.14 -26.44 -1.07
N GLU A 385 -5.73 -26.12 0.17
CA GLU A 385 -6.31 -25.08 1.03
C GLU A 385 -5.73 -23.67 0.79
N ASP A 386 -4.66 -23.54 0.00
CA ASP A 386 -4.04 -22.24 -0.27
C ASP A 386 -4.93 -21.44 -1.23
N GLY A 387 -5.94 -20.78 -0.66
CA GLY A 387 -6.96 -19.99 -1.34
C GLY A 387 -6.34 -19.00 -2.33
N ARG A 388 -6.71 -19.20 -3.59
CA ARG A 388 -6.31 -18.46 -4.79
C ARG A 388 -6.20 -16.95 -4.51
N PHE A 389 -5.08 -16.33 -4.85
CA PHE A 389 -5.11 -14.89 -5.11
C PHE A 389 -6.08 -14.65 -6.25
N ALA A 390 -7.25 -14.12 -5.91
CA ALA A 390 -8.15 -13.55 -6.88
C ALA A 390 -7.40 -12.43 -7.62
N THR A 391 -7.22 -12.59 -8.93
CA THR A 391 -6.84 -11.48 -9.81
C THR A 391 -7.94 -10.43 -9.75
N VAL A 392 -7.62 -9.15 -9.95
CA VAL A 392 -8.63 -8.08 -9.85
C VAL A 392 -9.83 -8.37 -10.75
N GLY A 393 -9.60 -8.89 -11.96
CA GLY A 393 -10.66 -9.29 -12.89
C GLY A 393 -11.60 -10.39 -12.40
N SER A 394 -11.16 -11.25 -11.47
CA SER A 394 -12.04 -12.28 -10.90
C SER A 394 -13.06 -11.72 -9.90
N ARG A 395 -12.82 -10.54 -9.32
CA ARG A 395 -13.68 -9.89 -8.32
C ARG A 395 -14.16 -8.50 -8.71
N LEU A 396 -13.95 -8.07 -9.95
CA LEU A 396 -14.35 -6.76 -10.47
C LEU A 396 -15.37 -6.95 -11.58
N ASP A 397 -16.51 -6.27 -11.46
CA ASP A 397 -17.45 -6.05 -12.55
C ASP A 397 -17.51 -4.54 -12.85
N TRP A 398 -17.51 -4.20 -14.13
CA TRP A 398 -17.58 -2.79 -14.54
C TRP A 398 -19.00 -2.25 -14.54
N THR A 399 -19.98 -3.10 -14.86
CA THR A 399 -21.41 -2.75 -14.99
C THR A 399 -22.30 -3.67 -14.17
N GLU A 400 -23.45 -3.16 -13.73
CA GLU A 400 -24.43 -3.92 -12.94
C GLU A 400 -25.03 -5.08 -13.75
N THR A 401 -25.20 -4.91 -15.07
CA THR A 401 -25.70 -5.95 -15.99
C THR A 401 -24.76 -7.15 -16.06
N ARG A 402 -23.44 -6.93 -16.10
CA ARG A 402 -22.46 -8.03 -16.12
C ARG A 402 -22.44 -8.76 -14.79
N GLN A 403 -22.50 -8.01 -13.69
CA GLN A 403 -22.55 -8.57 -12.35
C GLN A 403 -23.80 -9.46 -12.17
N SER A 404 -24.98 -9.00 -12.59
CA SER A 404 -26.21 -9.80 -12.50
C SER A 404 -26.15 -11.05 -13.37
N THR A 405 -25.66 -10.94 -14.61
CA THR A 405 -25.48 -12.09 -15.52
C THR A 405 -24.57 -13.14 -14.91
N ARG A 406 -23.46 -12.72 -14.29
CA ARG A 406 -22.52 -13.61 -13.62
C ARG A 406 -23.11 -14.29 -12.39
N ARG A 407 -23.91 -13.57 -11.59
CA ARG A 407 -24.62 -14.14 -10.43
C ARG A 407 -25.65 -15.19 -10.87
N LEU A 408 -26.35 -14.94 -11.97
CA LEU A 408 -27.31 -15.89 -12.56
C LEU A 408 -26.61 -17.13 -13.12
N SER A 409 -25.49 -16.97 -13.84
CA SER A 409 -24.74 -18.10 -14.42
C SER A 409 -24.07 -18.99 -13.38
N CYS A 410 -23.58 -18.41 -12.27
CA CYS A 410 -22.94 -19.16 -11.18
C CYS A 410 -23.93 -19.77 -10.18
N GLY A 411 -25.21 -19.36 -10.19
CA GLY A 411 -26.21 -19.79 -9.22
C GLY A 411 -26.67 -21.25 -9.35
N HIS A 412 -26.27 -21.97 -10.41
CA HIS A 412 -26.79 -23.31 -10.72
C HIS A 412 -25.87 -24.50 -10.39
N THR A 413 -24.66 -24.33 -9.83
CA THR A 413 -23.69 -25.45 -9.78
C THR A 413 -22.85 -25.70 -8.51
N ASP A 414 -23.09 -25.07 -7.36
CA ASP A 414 -22.28 -25.39 -6.16
C ASP A 414 -23.12 -25.75 -4.92
N VAL A 415 -23.75 -26.93 -4.95
CA VAL A 415 -24.35 -27.56 -3.76
C VAL A 415 -23.27 -28.12 -2.82
N ALA A 416 -22.04 -28.34 -3.31
CA ALA A 416 -20.92 -28.91 -2.54
C ALA A 416 -20.18 -27.89 -1.64
N ALA A 417 -20.39 -26.58 -1.82
CA ALA A 417 -19.71 -25.55 -1.02
C ALA A 417 -20.41 -25.25 0.33
N LEU A 418 -21.54 -25.92 0.62
CA LEU A 418 -22.33 -25.73 1.83
C LEU A 418 -21.78 -26.48 3.05
N GLU A 419 -20.83 -27.42 2.89
CA GLU A 419 -20.30 -28.21 4.02
C GLU A 419 -19.19 -27.50 4.83
N ASP A 420 -18.53 -26.47 4.29
CA ASP A 420 -17.35 -25.85 4.95
C ASP A 420 -17.59 -24.47 5.60
N GLY A 421 -18.83 -23.96 5.63
CA GLY A 421 -19.15 -22.71 6.35
C GLY A 421 -18.43 -21.44 5.88
N LEU A 422 -17.76 -21.47 4.72
CA LEU A 422 -17.18 -20.30 4.06
C LEU A 422 -18.14 -19.80 2.98
N PRO A 423 -18.64 -18.55 3.04
CA PRO A 423 -19.50 -18.02 1.99
C PRO A 423 -18.76 -18.10 0.65
N SER A 424 -19.43 -18.70 -0.35
CA SER A 424 -18.86 -18.95 -1.67
C SER A 424 -18.23 -17.67 -2.24
N ALA A 425 -16.89 -17.64 -2.26
CA ALA A 425 -16.10 -16.51 -2.76
C ALA A 425 -16.34 -16.24 -4.25
N ALA A 426 -17.06 -17.10 -4.96
CA ALA A 426 -17.41 -16.97 -6.37
C ALA A 426 -18.54 -15.95 -6.64
N GLN A 427 -19.31 -15.55 -5.61
CA GLN A 427 -20.57 -14.81 -5.80
C GLN A 427 -20.46 -13.30 -5.52
N GLN A 428 -19.37 -12.84 -4.90
CA GLN A 428 -19.20 -11.46 -4.45
C GLN A 428 -18.14 -10.74 -5.28
N SER A 429 -18.59 -9.82 -6.13
CA SER A 429 -17.76 -8.95 -6.97
C SER A 429 -18.04 -7.48 -6.66
N PHE A 430 -17.01 -6.65 -6.77
CA PHE A 430 -17.11 -5.20 -6.69
C PHE A 430 -17.63 -4.65 -8.02
N CYS A 431 -18.75 -3.93 -8.00
CA CYS A 431 -19.26 -3.25 -9.19
C CYS A 431 -18.80 -1.79 -9.22
N PHE A 432 -18.03 -1.42 -10.25
CA PHE A 432 -17.55 -0.05 -10.41
C PHE A 432 -18.68 0.95 -10.70
N GLU A 433 -19.66 0.57 -11.54
CA GLU A 433 -20.84 1.38 -11.81
C GLU A 433 -21.62 1.72 -10.53
N THR A 434 -21.91 0.71 -9.68
CA THR A 434 -22.59 0.91 -8.40
C THR A 434 -21.79 1.83 -7.47
N ALA A 435 -20.46 1.71 -7.43
CA ALA A 435 -19.62 2.60 -6.65
C ALA A 435 -19.69 4.07 -7.10
N VAL A 436 -19.76 4.31 -8.42
CA VAL A 436 -19.93 5.65 -9.00
C VAL A 436 -21.32 6.22 -8.71
N LYS A 437 -22.38 5.40 -8.83
CA LYS A 437 -23.74 5.80 -8.43
C LYS A 437 -23.83 6.10 -6.94
N ALA A 438 -23.23 5.26 -6.09
CA ALA A 438 -23.15 5.45 -4.64
C ALA A 438 -22.43 6.74 -4.25
N TYR A 439 -21.37 7.12 -4.98
CA TYR A 439 -20.68 8.41 -4.83
C TYR A 439 -21.63 9.59 -5.09
N TYR A 440 -22.39 9.56 -6.20
CA TYR A 440 -23.34 10.64 -6.54
C TYR A 440 -24.41 10.81 -5.46
N TRP A 441 -24.95 9.69 -4.97
CA TRP A 441 -25.92 9.68 -3.87
C TRP A 441 -25.36 10.26 -2.57
N CYS A 442 -24.05 10.11 -2.31
CA CYS A 442 -23.43 10.77 -1.17
C CYS A 442 -23.40 12.29 -1.35
N GLU A 443 -22.96 12.79 -2.50
CA GLU A 443 -22.89 14.24 -2.80
C GLU A 443 -24.26 14.93 -2.64
N VAL A 444 -25.32 14.35 -3.22
CA VAL A 444 -26.67 14.91 -3.16
C VAL A 444 -27.19 15.09 -1.74
N VAL A 445 -26.88 14.15 -0.83
CA VAL A 445 -27.27 14.26 0.59
C VAL A 445 -26.56 15.43 1.27
N TYR A 446 -25.30 15.70 0.91
CA TYR A 446 -24.53 16.82 1.47
C TYR A 446 -25.06 18.18 0.99
N GLU A 447 -25.35 18.33 -0.30
CA GLU A 447 -25.88 19.59 -0.85
C GLU A 447 -27.28 19.93 -0.32
N GLN A 448 -28.19 18.95 -0.25
CA GLN A 448 -29.54 19.18 0.29
C GLN A 448 -29.56 19.42 1.81
N GLY A 449 -28.47 19.04 2.49
CA GLY A 449 -28.22 19.38 3.89
C GLY A 449 -27.81 20.85 4.09
N LEU A 450 -27.34 21.54 3.05
CA LEU A 450 -26.81 22.91 3.07
C LEU A 450 -27.83 23.97 2.65
N LYS A 451 -29.15 23.78 2.91
CA LYS A 451 -30.20 24.78 2.58
C LYS A 451 -30.03 26.12 3.32
N THR A 452 -29.02 26.90 2.96
CA THR A 452 -28.88 28.34 3.14
C THR A 452 -28.62 28.88 1.75
N GLY A 453 -29.67 29.37 1.11
CA GLY A 453 -29.65 29.79 -0.29
C GLY A 453 -28.59 30.86 -0.56
N LYS A 454 -27.73 30.57 -1.54
CA LYS A 454 -27.05 31.48 -2.49
C LYS A 454 -25.94 30.67 -3.17
N GLY A 455 -26.26 30.08 -4.31
CA GLY A 455 -25.38 29.22 -5.11
C GLY A 455 -26.17 28.06 -5.71
N GLY A 456 -26.12 27.89 -7.04
CA GLY A 456 -26.73 26.74 -7.71
C GLY A 456 -26.13 25.42 -7.20
N ALA A 457 -26.97 24.41 -6.98
CA ALA A 457 -26.52 23.08 -6.57
C ALA A 457 -25.72 22.43 -7.71
N CYS A 458 -24.52 21.92 -7.43
CA CYS A 458 -23.69 21.24 -8.45
C CYS A 458 -24.20 19.82 -8.73
N PHE A 459 -25.01 19.24 -7.82
CA PHE A 459 -25.57 17.90 -7.95
C PHE A 459 -27.11 17.93 -7.83
N SER A 460 -27.80 17.53 -8.90
CA SER A 460 -29.26 17.51 -8.93
C SER A 460 -29.83 16.18 -8.44
N LEU A 461 -30.96 16.27 -7.71
CA LEU A 461 -31.71 15.10 -7.24
C LEU A 461 -32.32 14.31 -8.41
N ASP A 462 -32.74 14.99 -9.49
CA ASP A 462 -33.34 14.36 -10.66
C ASP A 462 -32.36 13.40 -11.35
N VAL A 463 -31.09 13.81 -11.45
CA VAL A 463 -30.04 12.93 -11.97
C VAL A 463 -29.85 11.73 -11.06
N ALA A 464 -29.88 11.90 -9.72
CA ALA A 464 -29.75 10.80 -8.76
C ALA A 464 -30.88 9.78 -8.89
N MET A 465 -32.13 10.26 -9.00
CA MET A 465 -33.31 9.43 -9.18
C MET A 465 -33.25 8.68 -10.52
N GLY A 466 -32.79 9.33 -11.58
CA GLY A 466 -32.57 8.72 -12.90
C GLY A 466 -31.48 7.64 -12.95
N LEU A 467 -30.60 7.51 -11.95
CA LEU A 467 -29.55 6.46 -11.94
C LEU A 467 -30.11 5.04 -11.78
N TYR A 468 -31.29 4.94 -11.18
CA TYR A 468 -32.00 3.68 -10.90
C TYR A 468 -33.48 3.74 -11.30
N ASP A 469 -33.87 4.74 -12.12
CA ASP A 469 -35.26 5.00 -12.50
C ASP A 469 -36.21 5.02 -11.29
N LEU A 470 -35.83 5.79 -10.26
CA LEU A 470 -36.60 5.94 -9.02
C LEU A 470 -37.76 6.90 -9.24
N GLN A 471 -38.92 6.56 -8.67
CA GLN A 471 -40.16 7.34 -8.83
C GLN A 471 -40.45 8.20 -7.61
N HIS A 472 -40.01 7.76 -6.44
CA HIS A 472 -40.29 8.42 -5.17
C HIS A 472 -39.00 8.67 -4.39
N CYS A 473 -38.98 9.74 -3.61
CA CYS A 473 -37.86 10.13 -2.76
C CYS A 473 -38.37 10.88 -1.53
N GLU A 474 -37.84 10.55 -0.36
CA GLU A 474 -38.12 11.21 0.90
C GLU A 474 -36.82 11.62 1.61
N PHE A 475 -36.77 12.86 2.09
CA PHE A 475 -35.62 13.38 2.84
C PHE A 475 -35.90 13.34 4.34
N VAL A 476 -35.16 12.51 5.05
CA VAL A 476 -35.24 12.36 6.51
C VAL A 476 -34.22 13.31 7.15
N ARG A 477 -34.71 14.35 7.82
CA ARG A 477 -33.91 15.30 8.61
C ARG A 477 -34.03 14.99 10.09
N GLU A 478 -32.91 15.05 10.80
CA GLU A 478 -32.88 14.91 12.25
C GLU A 478 -32.05 16.03 12.89
N LYS A 479 -32.35 16.36 14.16
CA LYS A 479 -31.75 17.51 14.87
C LYS A 479 -30.22 17.42 15.08
N LEU A 480 -29.61 16.25 14.90
CA LEU A 480 -28.20 15.95 15.21
C LEU A 480 -27.29 15.94 13.96
N ASP A 481 -27.55 16.80 12.98
CA ASP A 481 -26.76 16.90 11.72
C ASP A 481 -26.68 15.61 10.88
N THR A 482 -27.50 14.61 11.24
CA THR A 482 -27.54 13.31 10.57
C THR A 482 -28.78 13.24 9.71
N ASN A 483 -28.59 13.29 8.39
CA ASN A 483 -29.66 13.28 7.41
C ASN A 483 -29.57 12.04 6.53
N ALA A 484 -30.68 11.64 5.94
CA ALA A 484 -30.72 10.55 4.97
C ALA A 484 -31.73 10.81 3.85
N PHE A 485 -31.46 10.26 2.68
CA PHE A 485 -32.45 10.09 1.61
C PHE A 485 -32.91 8.64 1.56
N VAL A 486 -34.20 8.43 1.36
CA VAL A 486 -34.80 7.14 1.01
C VAL A 486 -35.52 7.34 -0.32
N ALA A 487 -35.06 6.67 -1.37
CA ALA A 487 -35.64 6.76 -2.70
C ALA A 487 -35.96 5.37 -3.25
N TRP A 488 -37.08 5.21 -3.96
CA TRP A 488 -37.53 3.89 -4.40
C TRP A 488 -38.33 3.91 -5.72
N ASN A 489 -38.39 2.73 -6.34
CA ASN A 489 -39.36 2.36 -7.36
C ASN A 489 -39.99 1.00 -7.01
N GLN A 490 -40.60 0.30 -7.97
CA GLN A 490 -41.28 -0.98 -7.73
C GLN A 490 -40.32 -2.15 -7.35
N ARG A 491 -39.00 -1.99 -7.54
CA ARG A 491 -38.00 -3.06 -7.33
C ARG A 491 -36.76 -2.64 -6.54
N THR A 492 -36.44 -1.36 -6.51
CA THR A 492 -35.16 -0.84 -6.00
C THR A 492 -35.42 0.17 -4.91
N ILE A 493 -34.69 0.06 -3.80
CA ILE A 493 -34.67 1.03 -2.70
C ILE A 493 -33.23 1.49 -2.52
N VAL A 494 -33.01 2.79 -2.55
CA VAL A 494 -31.71 3.41 -2.29
C VAL A 494 -31.82 4.23 -1.01
N VAL A 495 -30.93 3.95 -0.05
CA VAL A 495 -30.82 4.72 1.19
C VAL A 495 -29.44 5.33 1.28
N SER A 496 -29.36 6.66 1.29
CA SER A 496 -28.10 7.40 1.33
C SER A 496 -28.00 8.22 2.61
N PHE A 497 -26.92 8.02 3.37
CA PHE A 497 -26.70 8.68 4.66
C PHE A 497 -25.62 9.75 4.58
N ARG A 498 -25.91 10.91 5.19
CA ARG A 498 -24.94 12.01 5.34
C ARG A 498 -23.91 11.68 6.42
N GLY A 499 -22.65 12.04 6.18
CA GLY A 499 -21.64 12.12 7.23
C GLY A 499 -21.51 13.53 7.81
N THR A 500 -20.60 13.69 8.77
CA THR A 500 -20.28 15.00 9.36
C THR A 500 -19.52 15.88 8.36
N HIS A 501 -19.75 17.20 8.39
CA HIS A 501 -19.04 18.18 7.55
C HIS A 501 -17.57 18.40 7.98
N SER A 502 -17.25 18.23 9.26
CA SER A 502 -15.89 18.36 9.79
C SER A 502 -15.27 16.98 10.06
N ALA A 503 -14.55 16.45 9.07
CA ALA A 503 -13.84 15.18 9.20
C ALA A 503 -12.66 15.25 10.20
N THR A 504 -12.09 16.44 10.43
CA THR A 504 -11.05 16.66 11.45
C THR A 504 -11.61 16.49 12.85
N ASN A 505 -12.78 17.07 13.12
CA ASN A 505 -13.47 16.90 14.39
C ASN A 505 -13.93 15.45 14.56
N LEU A 506 -14.39 14.80 13.48
CA LEU A 506 -14.69 13.37 13.53
C LEU A 506 -13.48 12.54 13.97
N LEU A 507 -12.29 12.79 13.41
CA LEU A 507 -11.09 12.03 13.77
C LEU A 507 -10.68 12.22 15.24
N THR A 508 -10.83 13.44 15.78
CA THR A 508 -10.55 13.73 17.20
C THR A 508 -11.65 13.20 18.13
N ASP A 509 -12.90 13.22 17.67
CA ASP A 509 -14.11 12.90 18.42
C ASP A 509 -14.59 11.47 18.20
N LEU A 510 -13.80 10.61 17.54
CA LEU A 510 -13.99 9.16 17.50
C LEU A 510 -13.84 8.62 18.93
N GLN A 511 -14.86 8.87 19.75
CA GLN A 511 -14.97 8.45 21.13
C GLN A 511 -14.82 6.94 21.18
N LEU A 512 -13.82 6.45 21.91
CA LEU A 512 -13.41 5.04 21.89
C LEU A 512 -14.46 4.07 22.46
N TRP A 513 -15.60 4.58 22.90
CA TRP A 513 -16.61 3.85 23.66
C TRP A 513 -17.45 2.97 22.73
N ARG A 514 -17.48 1.67 23.04
CA ARG A 514 -18.29 0.68 22.35
C ARG A 514 -19.50 0.30 23.19
N VAL A 515 -20.61 0.02 22.53
CA VAL A 515 -21.85 -0.47 23.16
C VAL A 515 -22.30 -1.76 22.47
N PRO A 516 -23.04 -2.64 23.17
CA PRO A 516 -23.65 -3.82 22.55
C PRO A 516 -24.55 -3.42 21.36
N HIS A 517 -24.41 -4.17 20.26
CA HIS A 517 -25.26 -4.03 19.10
C HIS A 517 -26.47 -4.96 19.21
N LEU A 518 -27.68 -4.38 19.30
CA LEU A 518 -28.92 -5.09 19.64
C LEU A 518 -28.85 -5.75 21.04
N ASP A 519 -29.73 -6.72 21.31
CA ASP A 519 -29.74 -7.45 22.58
C ASP A 519 -28.36 -8.10 22.83
N PRO A 520 -27.82 -8.00 24.06
CA PRO A 520 -26.53 -8.59 24.40
C PRO A 520 -26.51 -10.08 24.08
N ARG A 521 -25.67 -10.46 23.10
CA ARG A 521 -25.43 -11.85 22.71
C ARG A 521 -23.95 -12.15 22.89
N GLY A 522 -23.62 -13.32 23.44
CA GLY A 522 -22.25 -13.71 23.76
C GLY A 522 -21.70 -13.08 25.05
N LEU A 523 -20.44 -13.36 25.35
CA LEU A 523 -19.79 -12.98 26.62
C LEU A 523 -18.72 -11.92 26.37
N LEU A 524 -18.82 -10.79 27.09
CA LEU A 524 -17.85 -9.69 27.00
C LEU A 524 -16.43 -10.15 27.38
N CYS A 525 -16.31 -10.96 28.44
CA CYS A 525 -15.03 -11.51 28.91
C CYS A 525 -14.33 -12.37 27.85
N LEU A 526 -15.10 -13.10 27.02
CA LEU A 526 -14.58 -13.93 25.94
C LEU A 526 -14.41 -13.16 24.61
N MET A 527 -14.69 -11.85 24.58
CA MET A 527 -14.63 -11.01 23.37
C MET A 527 -15.52 -11.50 22.22
N THR A 528 -16.56 -12.28 22.54
CA THR A 528 -17.53 -12.84 21.58
C THR A 528 -18.76 -11.95 21.40
N MET A 529 -18.95 -10.95 22.25
CA MET A 529 -20.07 -10.02 22.17
C MET A 529 -19.90 -9.02 21.01
N PRO A 530 -20.87 -8.88 20.08
CA PRO A 530 -20.86 -7.84 19.06
C PRO A 530 -20.97 -6.45 19.69
N LEU A 531 -19.92 -5.64 19.54
CA LEU A 531 -19.88 -4.27 20.05
C LEU A 531 -19.64 -3.29 18.90
N VAL A 532 -20.37 -2.17 18.91
CA VAL A 532 -20.28 -1.10 17.91
C VAL A 532 -19.97 0.23 18.56
N HIS A 533 -19.46 1.18 17.78
CA HIS A 533 -19.18 2.53 18.25
C HIS A 533 -20.46 3.23 18.75
N LYS A 534 -20.43 3.78 19.97
CA LYS A 534 -21.59 4.39 20.64
C LYS A 534 -22.24 5.50 19.81
N GLY A 535 -21.43 6.45 19.32
CA GLY A 535 -21.93 7.58 18.51
C GLY A 535 -22.66 7.13 17.24
N PHE A 536 -22.03 6.26 16.44
CA PHE A 536 -22.63 5.75 15.20
C PHE A 536 -23.97 5.03 15.46
N TYR A 537 -24.01 4.23 16.53
CA TYR A 537 -25.22 3.51 16.90
C TYR A 537 -26.33 4.43 17.41
N GLN A 538 -25.99 5.47 18.17
CA GLN A 538 -26.97 6.48 18.61
C GLN A 538 -27.56 7.23 17.41
N SER A 539 -26.72 7.67 16.46
CA SER A 539 -27.18 8.31 15.23
C SER A 539 -28.11 7.39 14.42
N TRP A 540 -27.74 6.11 14.26
CA TRP A 540 -28.59 5.13 13.59
C TRP A 540 -29.91 4.91 14.33
N LYS A 541 -29.91 4.74 15.66
CA LYS A 541 -31.15 4.57 16.43
C LYS A 541 -32.12 5.72 16.22
N THR A 542 -31.64 6.96 16.17
CA THR A 542 -32.51 8.11 15.94
C THR A 542 -33.13 8.05 14.54
N LEU A 543 -32.31 7.86 13.49
CA LEU A 543 -32.79 7.75 12.10
C LEU A 543 -33.69 6.52 11.87
N SER A 544 -33.43 5.42 12.57
CA SER A 544 -34.17 4.16 12.42
C SER A 544 -35.66 4.32 12.72
N LYS A 545 -36.02 5.25 13.62
CA LYS A 545 -37.42 5.55 13.97
C LYS A 545 -38.25 6.02 12.78
N SER A 546 -37.62 6.67 11.80
CA SER A 546 -38.29 7.18 10.60
C SER A 546 -38.05 6.26 9.40
N ILE A 547 -36.82 5.78 9.22
CA ILE A 547 -36.42 5.00 8.03
C ILE A 547 -37.02 3.59 8.07
N VAL A 548 -36.99 2.90 9.22
CA VAL A 548 -37.45 1.50 9.29
C VAL A 548 -38.95 1.39 8.97
N PRO A 549 -39.87 2.18 9.59
CA PRO A 549 -41.29 2.12 9.22
C PRO A 549 -41.55 2.45 7.76
N MET A 550 -40.80 3.40 7.19
CA MET A 550 -40.92 3.77 5.78
C MET A 550 -40.52 2.61 4.86
N VAL A 551 -39.37 1.97 5.12
CA VAL A 551 -38.92 0.81 4.35
C VAL A 551 -39.89 -0.37 4.48
N LEU A 552 -40.46 -0.61 5.67
CA LEU A 552 -41.50 -1.62 5.88
C LEU A 552 -42.77 -1.30 5.06
N LYS A 553 -43.20 -0.05 5.05
CA LYS A 553 -44.37 0.40 4.27
C LYS A 553 -44.14 0.24 2.77
N ILE A 554 -42.95 0.59 2.27
CA ILE A 554 -42.60 0.47 0.85
C ILE A 554 -42.55 -1.01 0.43
N SER A 555 -41.78 -1.82 1.17
CA SER A 555 -41.57 -3.24 0.85
C SER A 555 -42.81 -4.12 1.08
N GLY A 556 -43.76 -3.66 1.88
CA GLY A 556 -45.07 -4.29 2.09
C GLY A 556 -46.17 -3.82 1.13
N SER A 557 -45.89 -2.85 0.26
CA SER A 557 -46.86 -2.38 -0.74
C SER A 557 -47.17 -3.48 -1.77
N PRO A 558 -48.44 -3.70 -2.17
CA PRO A 558 -48.80 -4.70 -3.17
C PRO A 558 -48.14 -4.44 -4.55
N ASP A 559 -47.83 -3.18 -4.85
CA ASP A 559 -47.19 -2.78 -6.11
C ASP A 559 -45.66 -3.00 -6.12
N PHE A 560 -45.09 -3.46 -5.00
CA PHE A 560 -43.65 -3.64 -4.84
C PHE A 560 -43.26 -5.12 -5.04
N ASP A 561 -42.38 -5.39 -6.01
CA ASP A 561 -41.89 -6.72 -6.32
C ASP A 561 -40.83 -7.15 -5.29
N ARG A 562 -41.32 -7.67 -4.16
CA ARG A 562 -40.47 -8.12 -3.04
C ARG A 562 -39.55 -9.28 -3.42
N HIS A 563 -39.90 -10.10 -4.41
CA HIS A 563 -39.08 -11.24 -4.82
C HIS A 563 -37.79 -10.81 -5.51
N HIS A 564 -37.86 -9.76 -6.34
CA HIS A 564 -36.72 -9.20 -7.08
C HIS A 564 -36.19 -7.90 -6.47
N MET A 565 -36.53 -7.63 -5.21
CA MET A 565 -36.10 -6.43 -4.52
C MET A 565 -34.57 -6.29 -4.48
N LYS A 566 -34.08 -5.09 -4.76
CA LYS A 566 -32.69 -4.68 -4.54
C LYS A 566 -32.62 -3.46 -3.63
N MET A 567 -31.89 -3.57 -2.53
CA MET A 567 -31.68 -2.48 -1.60
C MET A 567 -30.21 -2.08 -1.59
N LEU A 568 -29.92 -0.82 -1.94
CA LEU A 568 -28.58 -0.24 -1.87
C LEU A 568 -28.51 0.74 -0.70
N LEU A 569 -27.62 0.49 0.26
CA LEU A 569 -27.30 1.44 1.30
C LEU A 569 -25.93 2.05 1.03
N THR A 570 -25.85 3.38 1.08
CA THR A 570 -24.62 4.13 0.85
C THR A 570 -24.44 5.25 1.86
N GLY A 571 -23.19 5.67 2.01
CA GLY A 571 -22.85 6.81 2.83
C GLY A 571 -21.36 7.08 2.82
N HIS A 572 -21.03 8.35 3.00
CA HIS A 572 -19.67 8.83 3.10
C HIS A 572 -19.30 9.10 4.56
N SER A 573 -18.05 8.79 4.94
CA SER A 573 -17.54 9.05 6.30
C SER A 573 -18.42 8.40 7.38
N LEU A 574 -18.88 9.17 8.37
CA LEU A 574 -19.88 8.76 9.37
C LEU A 574 -21.13 8.12 8.73
N GLY A 575 -21.62 8.65 7.61
CA GLY A 575 -22.77 8.11 6.90
C GLY A 575 -22.55 6.65 6.45
N GLY A 576 -21.32 6.30 6.07
CA GLY A 576 -20.96 4.92 5.74
C GLY A 576 -21.01 3.97 6.93
N ALA A 577 -20.75 4.46 8.14
CA ALA A 577 -20.89 3.66 9.36
C ALA A 577 -22.36 3.40 9.70
N ILE A 578 -23.20 4.44 9.55
CA ILE A 578 -24.65 4.34 9.74
C ILE A 578 -25.26 3.40 8.69
N ALA A 579 -24.82 3.48 7.43
CA ALA A 579 -25.28 2.60 6.34
C ALA A 579 -25.08 1.11 6.66
N GLN A 580 -23.95 0.74 7.29
CA GLN A 580 -23.73 -0.64 7.72
C GLN A 580 -24.69 -1.06 8.84
N LEU A 581 -24.81 -0.25 9.89
CA LEU A 581 -25.73 -0.56 10.99
C LEU A 581 -27.18 -0.68 10.48
N ALA A 582 -27.58 0.23 9.58
CA ALA A 582 -28.87 0.20 8.92
C ALA A 582 -29.08 -1.07 8.10
N ALA A 583 -28.10 -1.47 7.29
CA ALA A 583 -28.21 -2.64 6.45
C ALA A 583 -28.37 -3.91 7.28
N TYR A 584 -27.60 -4.03 8.37
CA TYR A 584 -27.67 -5.17 9.28
C TYR A 584 -29.03 -5.25 9.95
N ASP A 585 -29.52 -4.16 10.53
CA ASP A 585 -30.80 -4.12 11.25
C ASP A 585 -31.99 -4.35 10.31
N ILE A 586 -32.03 -3.65 9.16
CA ILE A 586 -33.09 -3.79 8.16
C ILE A 586 -33.14 -5.21 7.62
N ARG A 587 -31.99 -5.80 7.27
CA ARG A 587 -31.95 -7.18 6.79
C ARG A 587 -32.51 -8.14 7.82
N LYS A 588 -32.11 -8.00 9.09
CA LYS A 588 -32.57 -8.87 10.18
C LYS A 588 -34.07 -8.73 10.43
N LEU A 589 -34.60 -7.51 10.35
CA LEU A 589 -36.03 -7.23 10.53
C LEU A 589 -36.89 -7.76 9.38
N LEU A 590 -36.42 -7.62 8.13
CA LEU A 590 -37.19 -7.99 6.93
C LEU A 590 -36.96 -9.43 6.43
N GLY A 591 -35.95 -10.12 6.96
CA GLY A 591 -35.57 -11.47 6.51
C GLY A 591 -35.11 -11.51 5.06
N LEU A 592 -34.36 -10.49 4.61
CA LEU A 592 -33.93 -10.38 3.21
C LEU A 592 -32.89 -11.43 2.84
N ARG A 593 -32.91 -11.92 1.59
CA ARG A 593 -31.88 -12.82 1.05
C ARG A 593 -30.58 -12.08 0.77
N GLU A 594 -29.45 -12.79 0.74
CA GLU A 594 -28.10 -12.20 0.56
C GLU A 594 -27.95 -11.34 -0.69
N ASP A 595 -28.65 -11.69 -1.77
CA ASP A 595 -28.64 -11.00 -3.06
C ASP A 595 -29.50 -9.72 -3.11
N GLN A 596 -30.34 -9.49 -2.10
CA GLN A 596 -31.32 -8.39 -2.08
C GLN A 596 -30.81 -7.12 -1.39
N ILE A 597 -29.63 -7.16 -0.74
CA ILE A 597 -29.09 -6.02 -0.01
C ILE A 597 -27.59 -5.87 -0.26
N SER A 598 -27.19 -4.67 -0.66
CA SER A 598 -25.81 -4.32 -0.95
C SER A 598 -25.44 -3.02 -0.24
N VAL A 599 -24.20 -2.93 0.22
CA VAL A 599 -23.69 -1.76 0.93
C VAL A 599 -22.44 -1.24 0.24
N TYR A 600 -22.48 -0.02 -0.27
CA TYR A 600 -21.32 0.64 -0.90
C TYR A 600 -21.04 1.92 -0.13
N THR A 601 -19.86 2.03 0.47
CA THR A 601 -19.52 3.19 1.31
C THR A 601 -18.25 3.85 0.84
N LEU A 602 -18.12 5.15 1.08
CA LEU A 602 -16.94 5.93 0.73
C LEU A 602 -16.27 6.45 2.02
N GLY A 603 -14.99 6.16 2.20
CA GLY A 603 -14.24 6.67 3.36
C GLY A 603 -14.75 6.19 4.72
N CYS A 604 -15.40 5.04 4.77
CA CYS A 604 -16.06 4.57 5.98
C CYS A 604 -15.07 4.21 7.11
N PRO A 605 -15.27 4.67 8.37
CA PRO A 605 -14.49 4.22 9.52
C PRO A 605 -14.85 2.79 9.94
N ARG A 606 -14.07 2.21 10.87
CA ARG A 606 -14.42 0.91 11.46
C ARG A 606 -15.61 1.08 12.40
N VAL A 607 -16.63 0.24 12.24
CA VAL A 607 -17.90 0.38 12.96
C VAL A 607 -17.92 -0.38 14.28
N GLY A 608 -17.38 -1.60 14.31
CA GLY A 608 -17.47 -2.48 15.47
C GLY A 608 -16.26 -3.36 15.70
N ASN A 609 -16.33 -4.21 16.72
CA ASN A 609 -15.27 -5.14 17.10
C ASN A 609 -15.20 -6.37 16.16
N HIS A 610 -14.31 -7.31 16.47
CA HIS A 610 -14.12 -8.52 15.65
C HIS A 610 -15.38 -9.40 15.61
N ALA A 611 -16.10 -9.53 16.74
CA ALA A 611 -17.35 -10.28 16.82
C ALA A 611 -18.44 -9.65 15.94
N PHE A 612 -18.65 -8.33 16.03
CA PHE A 612 -19.58 -7.63 15.15
C PHE A 612 -19.20 -7.77 13.68
N ALA A 613 -17.92 -7.62 13.33
CA ALA A 613 -17.50 -7.74 11.93
C ALA A 613 -17.72 -9.14 11.35
N GLN A 614 -17.54 -10.19 12.16
CA GLN A 614 -17.83 -11.56 11.75
C GLN A 614 -19.33 -11.79 11.58
N ASP A 615 -20.12 -11.40 12.59
CA ASP A 615 -21.58 -11.48 12.57
C ASP A 615 -22.15 -10.72 11.36
N TYR A 616 -21.74 -9.46 11.18
CA TYR A 616 -22.14 -8.63 10.05
C TYR A 616 -21.84 -9.26 8.68
N SER A 617 -20.66 -9.87 8.51
CA SER A 617 -20.26 -10.44 7.21
C SER A 617 -21.13 -11.64 6.80
N ASN A 618 -21.75 -12.32 7.76
CA ASN A 618 -22.70 -13.40 7.49
C ASN A 618 -24.08 -12.87 7.08
N TYR A 619 -24.48 -11.70 7.60
CA TYR A 619 -25.75 -11.08 7.26
C TYR A 619 -25.65 -10.27 5.95
N VAL A 620 -24.69 -9.36 5.83
CA VAL A 620 -24.60 -8.44 4.69
C VAL A 620 -23.28 -8.65 3.92
N PRO A 621 -23.13 -9.81 3.25
CA PRO A 621 -21.87 -10.18 2.63
C PRO A 621 -21.46 -9.27 1.45
N ASP A 622 -22.43 -8.70 0.71
CA ASP A 622 -22.18 -7.75 -0.39
C ASP A 622 -21.94 -6.32 0.13
N THR A 623 -20.91 -6.18 0.97
CA THR A 623 -20.48 -4.90 1.52
C THR A 623 -19.11 -4.51 0.96
N TRP A 624 -19.03 -3.34 0.33
CA TRP A 624 -17.83 -2.78 -0.28
C TRP A 624 -17.50 -1.40 0.29
N HIS A 625 -16.30 -1.28 0.83
CA HIS A 625 -15.71 -0.02 1.26
C HIS A 625 -14.78 0.51 0.17
N VAL A 626 -15.22 1.57 -0.51
CA VAL A 626 -14.38 2.34 -1.42
C VAL A 626 -13.47 3.23 -0.58
N VAL A 627 -12.16 3.04 -0.72
CA VAL A 627 -11.13 3.74 0.03
C VAL A 627 -10.25 4.52 -0.92
N ASN A 628 -10.20 5.83 -0.76
CA ASN A 628 -9.31 6.68 -1.53
C ASN A 628 -7.90 6.72 -0.92
N ASN A 629 -6.94 6.11 -1.60
CA ASN A 629 -5.52 6.19 -1.33
C ASN A 629 -5.14 5.98 0.16
N ILE A 630 -4.71 7.03 0.85
CA ILE A 630 -4.31 7.00 2.26
C ILE A 630 -5.31 7.75 3.16
N ASP A 631 -6.59 7.78 2.78
CA ASP A 631 -7.70 8.34 3.56
C ASP A 631 -7.59 7.96 5.03
N ALA A 632 -7.43 8.98 5.87
CA ALA A 632 -7.21 8.84 7.30
C ALA A 632 -8.37 8.17 8.04
N ILE A 633 -9.62 8.42 7.66
CA ILE A 633 -10.82 7.93 8.38
C ILE A 633 -10.96 6.43 8.15
N SER A 634 -10.87 6.00 6.88
CA SER A 634 -10.92 4.58 6.53
C SER A 634 -9.74 3.78 7.10
N ARG A 635 -8.62 4.46 7.37
CA ARG A 635 -7.38 3.85 7.87
C ARG A 635 -7.17 4.03 9.37
N SER A 636 -7.96 4.88 10.03
CA SER A 636 -7.81 5.36 11.41
C SER A 636 -7.34 4.25 12.35
N PRO A 637 -6.38 4.50 13.24
CA PRO A 637 -5.65 3.44 13.91
C PRO A 637 -6.58 2.43 14.57
N LYS A 638 -6.23 1.14 14.40
CA LYS A 638 -6.76 0.08 15.25
C LYS A 638 -6.23 0.36 16.64
N LEU A 639 -6.94 1.14 17.46
CA LEU A 639 -6.56 1.29 18.85
C LEU A 639 -6.65 -0.13 19.45
N TRP A 640 -5.48 -0.75 19.65
CA TRP A 640 -5.24 -2.02 20.34
C TRP A 640 -6.41 -3.01 20.15
N PHE A 641 -6.59 -3.56 18.95
CA PHE A 641 -7.59 -4.60 18.59
C PHE A 641 -9.10 -4.28 18.77
N LEU A 642 -9.48 -3.08 19.23
CA LEU A 642 -10.86 -2.75 19.61
C LEU A 642 -11.87 -2.80 18.46
N TYR A 643 -11.45 -2.45 17.24
CA TYR A 643 -12.30 -2.33 16.07
C TYR A 643 -11.75 -3.10 14.85
N LYS A 644 -12.66 -3.63 14.04
CA LYS A 644 -12.38 -4.34 12.79
C LYS A 644 -13.30 -3.81 11.69
N HIS A 645 -12.75 -3.71 10.47
CA HIS A 645 -13.53 -3.41 9.27
C HIS A 645 -14.37 -4.63 8.91
N THR A 646 -15.61 -4.38 8.51
CA THR A 646 -16.50 -5.38 7.92
C THR A 646 -16.26 -5.43 6.39
N GLY A 647 -16.91 -6.37 5.71
CA GLY A 647 -16.96 -6.41 4.25
C GLY A 647 -15.61 -6.44 3.53
N HIS A 648 -15.65 -6.06 2.25
CA HIS A 648 -14.51 -6.02 1.34
C HIS A 648 -14.06 -4.59 1.08
N LYS A 649 -12.86 -4.41 0.54
CA LYS A 649 -12.29 -3.09 0.22
C LYS A 649 -12.01 -2.95 -1.27
N ALA A 650 -12.27 -1.78 -1.82
CA ALA A 650 -11.80 -1.35 -3.13
C ALA A 650 -10.97 -0.07 -2.94
N VAL A 651 -9.66 -0.16 -3.19
CA VAL A 651 -8.75 0.99 -3.04
C VAL A 651 -8.58 1.66 -4.39
N ILE A 652 -8.91 2.95 -4.46
CA ILE A 652 -8.71 3.81 -5.61
C ILE A 652 -7.68 4.89 -5.29
N ASN A 653 -7.09 5.53 -6.30
CA ASN A 653 -6.26 6.70 -6.07
C ASN A 653 -6.32 7.69 -7.23
N SER A 654 -5.75 8.88 -7.03
CA SER A 654 -5.62 9.93 -8.04
C SER A 654 -4.69 9.57 -9.19
N LEU A 655 -4.00 8.42 -9.11
CA LEU A 655 -3.25 7.82 -10.21
C LEU A 655 -4.09 6.79 -10.98
N GLY A 656 -5.40 6.65 -10.73
CA GLY A 656 -6.28 5.73 -11.44
C GLY A 656 -5.94 4.25 -11.27
N HIS A 657 -5.23 3.89 -10.20
CA HIS A 657 -5.11 2.49 -9.79
C HIS A 657 -6.38 2.09 -9.06
N LEU A 658 -6.89 0.90 -9.39
CA LEU A 658 -8.00 0.26 -8.70
C LEU A 658 -7.53 -1.10 -8.21
N ILE A 659 -7.56 -1.30 -6.89
CA ILE A 659 -7.19 -2.56 -6.23
C ILE A 659 -8.41 -3.09 -5.51
N VAL A 660 -8.97 -4.20 -6.02
CA VAL A 660 -10.13 -4.86 -5.43
C VAL A 660 -9.69 -5.95 -4.46
N SER A 661 -10.25 -5.95 -3.26
CA SER A 661 -9.89 -6.88 -2.16
C SER A 661 -8.38 -6.94 -1.89
N PRO A 662 -7.73 -5.81 -1.55
CA PRO A 662 -6.30 -5.80 -1.28
C PRO A 662 -5.96 -6.73 -0.11
N THR A 663 -4.87 -7.46 -0.26
CA THR A 663 -4.26 -8.26 0.81
C THR A 663 -3.81 -7.36 1.96
N PHE A 664 -3.62 -7.95 3.16
CA PHE A 664 -3.03 -7.21 4.28
C PHE A 664 -1.69 -6.57 3.91
N LEU A 665 -0.89 -7.29 3.11
CA LEU A 665 0.39 -6.83 2.63
C LEU A 665 0.27 -5.55 1.78
N GLU A 666 -0.59 -5.57 0.76
CA GLU A 666 -0.81 -4.40 -0.11
C GLU A 666 -1.27 -3.20 0.69
N MET A 667 -2.22 -3.40 1.60
CA MET A 667 -2.68 -2.34 2.49
C MET A 667 -1.53 -1.77 3.32
N LYS A 668 -0.68 -2.63 3.90
CA LYS A 668 0.40 -2.22 4.78
C LYS A 668 1.52 -1.49 4.05
N LEU A 669 2.02 -2.02 2.94
CA LEU A 669 3.05 -1.37 2.12
C LEU A 669 2.55 -0.09 1.45
N THR A 670 1.25 0.04 1.19
CA THR A 670 0.67 1.32 0.75
C THR A 670 0.66 2.37 1.87
N SER A 671 0.47 1.98 3.14
CA SER A 671 0.56 2.93 4.29
C SER A 671 1.97 3.28 4.71
N ALA A 672 2.92 2.35 4.62
CA ALA A 672 4.19 2.46 5.36
C ALA A 672 5.02 3.69 4.97
N ILE A 673 4.76 4.27 3.79
CA ILE A 673 5.54 5.35 3.21
C ILE A 673 4.89 6.73 3.44
N PHE A 674 3.56 6.79 3.62
CA PHE A 674 2.82 8.06 3.68
C PHE A 674 1.92 8.13 4.90
N LYS A 675 1.95 9.26 5.60
CA LYS A 675 1.02 9.57 6.72
C LYS A 675 -0.42 9.63 6.19
N ASN A 676 -1.37 9.18 7.00
CA ASN A 676 -2.80 9.30 6.72
C ASN A 676 -3.16 10.71 6.21
N SER A 677 -3.96 10.81 5.13
CA SER A 677 -4.35 12.08 4.51
C SER A 677 -5.82 12.38 4.77
N MET A 678 -6.09 13.54 5.37
CA MET A 678 -7.46 14.08 5.46
C MET A 678 -7.95 14.62 4.12
N ALA A 679 -7.06 15.08 3.25
CA ALA A 679 -7.42 15.55 1.91
C ALA A 679 -7.93 14.41 1.02
N ASP A 680 -7.43 13.19 1.22
CA ASP A 680 -7.92 12.00 0.51
C ASP A 680 -9.31 11.55 0.98
N HIS A 681 -9.76 12.01 2.15
CA HIS A 681 -11.08 11.69 2.67
C HIS A 681 -12.20 12.50 1.99
N LEU A 682 -11.91 13.67 1.43
CA LEU A 682 -12.94 14.55 0.86
C LEU A 682 -13.61 13.91 -0.37
N LEU A 683 -14.93 14.08 -0.50
CA LEU A 683 -15.70 13.56 -1.64
C LEU A 683 -15.17 14.06 -2.98
N ALA A 684 -14.70 15.31 -3.06
CA ALA A 684 -14.00 15.84 -4.24
C ALA A 684 -12.74 15.04 -4.62
N SER A 685 -12.00 14.52 -3.64
CA SER A 685 -10.83 13.65 -3.86
C SER A 685 -11.25 12.25 -4.33
N TYR A 686 -12.38 11.73 -3.81
CA TYR A 686 -13.01 10.52 -4.34
C TYR A 686 -13.44 10.68 -5.79
N ARG A 687 -14.09 11.80 -6.15
CA ARG A 687 -14.42 12.15 -7.54
C ARG A 687 -13.20 12.10 -8.44
N ARG A 688 -12.12 12.78 -8.02
CA ARG A 688 -10.86 12.84 -8.77
C ARG A 688 -10.28 11.45 -9.02
N SER A 689 -10.31 10.59 -8.01
CA SER A 689 -9.80 9.22 -8.09
C SER A 689 -10.69 8.30 -8.91
N LEU A 690 -12.01 8.39 -8.81
CA LEU A 690 -12.95 7.65 -9.65
C LEU A 690 -12.78 8.05 -11.12
N SER A 691 -12.72 9.35 -11.41
CA SER A 691 -12.46 9.88 -12.76
C SER A 691 -11.09 9.44 -13.30
N ALA A 692 -10.07 9.38 -12.44
CA ALA A 692 -8.75 8.87 -12.79
C ALA A 692 -8.78 7.36 -13.14
N VAL A 693 -9.57 6.56 -12.43
CA VAL A 693 -9.77 5.13 -12.75
C VAL A 693 -10.44 4.98 -14.12
N VAL A 694 -11.46 5.79 -14.43
CA VAL A 694 -12.11 5.79 -15.75
C VAL A 694 -11.10 6.13 -16.85
N GLN A 695 -10.36 7.23 -16.67
CA GLN A 695 -9.34 7.69 -17.61
C GLN A 695 -8.23 6.66 -17.84
N ALA A 696 -7.81 5.96 -16.79
CA ALA A 696 -6.79 4.92 -16.88
C ALA A 696 -7.18 3.77 -17.81
N GLN A 697 -8.48 3.52 -18.03
CA GLN A 697 -8.94 2.44 -18.91
C GLN A 697 -8.71 2.70 -20.40
N PHE A 698 -8.53 3.96 -20.78
CA PHE A 698 -8.26 4.36 -22.17
C PHE A 698 -6.76 4.51 -22.45
N ILE A 699 -5.90 4.24 -21.47
CA ILE A 699 -4.44 4.25 -21.61
C ILE A 699 -3.97 2.83 -21.94
N LYS A 700 -3.23 2.70 -23.05
CA LYS A 700 -2.76 1.43 -23.64
C LYS A 700 -2.23 0.40 -22.61
N ASP A 701 -1.40 0.85 -21.67
CA ASP A 701 -0.71 -0.04 -20.72
C ASP A 701 -1.26 0.00 -19.29
N LYS A 702 -2.36 0.73 -19.06
CA LYS A 702 -2.92 0.96 -17.71
C LYS A 702 -4.33 0.41 -17.53
N GLY A 703 -5.04 0.18 -18.63
CA GLY A 703 -6.37 -0.41 -18.60
C GLY A 703 -6.38 -1.79 -17.95
N LEU A 704 -7.48 -2.06 -17.26
CA LEU A 704 -7.81 -3.35 -16.69
C LEU A 704 -8.68 -4.14 -17.68
N PRO A 705 -8.69 -5.48 -17.58
CA PRO A 705 -9.47 -6.33 -18.47
C PRO A 705 -10.96 -5.93 -18.51
N GLY A 706 -11.50 -5.79 -19.72
CA GLY A 706 -12.91 -5.44 -19.95
C GLY A 706 -13.31 -3.99 -19.62
N GLY A 707 -12.43 -3.18 -19.03
CA GLY A 707 -12.77 -1.83 -18.55
C GLY A 707 -13.02 -0.83 -19.67
N LYS A 708 -12.18 -0.83 -20.70
CA LYS A 708 -12.31 0.09 -21.85
C LYS A 708 -13.69 0.03 -22.50
N ASN A 709 -14.15 -1.17 -22.86
CA ASN A 709 -15.42 -1.35 -23.57
C ASN A 709 -16.61 -1.04 -22.66
N ALA A 710 -16.59 -1.51 -21.42
CA ALA A 710 -17.67 -1.29 -20.46
C ALA A 710 -17.83 0.19 -20.09
N LEU A 711 -16.72 0.90 -19.86
CA LEU A 711 -16.77 2.32 -19.54
C LEU A 711 -17.11 3.19 -20.75
N ALA A 712 -16.71 2.78 -21.97
CA ALA A 712 -17.14 3.46 -23.19
C ALA A 712 -18.68 3.42 -23.33
N GLU A 713 -19.30 2.27 -23.03
CA GLU A 713 -20.76 2.13 -23.00
C GLU A 713 -21.40 3.06 -21.94
N LEU A 714 -20.86 3.07 -20.71
CA LEU A 714 -21.38 3.95 -19.64
C LEU A 714 -21.19 5.45 -19.95
N MET A 715 -20.12 5.81 -20.67
CA MET A 715 -19.91 7.17 -21.16
C MET A 715 -20.92 7.56 -22.24
N GLN A 716 -21.24 6.65 -23.16
CA GLN A 716 -22.27 6.87 -24.19
C GLN A 716 -23.66 7.04 -23.57
N LYS A 717 -23.98 6.30 -22.51
CA LYS A 717 -25.22 6.47 -21.73
C LYS A 717 -25.27 7.78 -20.92
N GLY A 718 -24.21 8.59 -20.95
CA GLY A 718 -24.13 9.86 -20.23
C GLY A 718 -23.98 9.74 -18.72
N LEU A 719 -23.86 8.52 -18.18
CA LEU A 719 -23.73 8.28 -16.75
C LEU A 719 -22.44 8.91 -16.21
N MET A 720 -21.31 8.63 -16.87
CA MET A 720 -19.99 9.09 -16.40
C MET A 720 -19.80 10.59 -16.59
N THR A 721 -20.36 11.16 -17.66
CA THR A 721 -20.27 12.60 -17.92
C THR A 721 -21.07 13.39 -16.88
N LYS A 722 -22.31 12.97 -16.59
CA LYS A 722 -23.20 13.61 -15.61
C LYS A 722 -22.75 13.39 -14.16
N VAL A 723 -22.29 12.20 -13.80
CA VAL A 723 -21.98 11.85 -12.40
C VAL A 723 -20.60 12.31 -11.94
N LEU A 724 -19.59 12.24 -12.82
CA LEU A 724 -18.20 12.53 -12.46
C LEU A 724 -17.70 13.89 -13.00
N GLY A 725 -18.58 14.69 -13.60
CA GLY A 725 -18.22 16.00 -14.17
C GLY A 725 -17.22 15.88 -15.32
N MET A 726 -17.38 14.87 -16.18
CA MET A 726 -16.48 14.60 -17.31
C MET A 726 -16.95 15.24 -18.63
N GLU A 727 -17.65 16.37 -18.55
CA GLU A 727 -18.14 17.12 -19.70
C GLU A 727 -16.99 17.52 -20.64
N GLY A 728 -17.23 17.41 -21.96
CA GLY A 728 -16.21 17.66 -22.99
C GLY A 728 -15.12 16.59 -23.13
N ARG A 729 -15.15 15.49 -22.35
CA ARG A 729 -14.21 14.36 -22.48
C ARG A 729 -14.88 13.19 -23.21
N THR A 730 -14.88 13.23 -24.55
CA THR A 730 -15.34 12.10 -25.38
C THR A 730 -14.35 10.93 -25.31
N VAL A 731 -14.80 9.71 -25.62
CA VAL A 731 -13.95 8.52 -25.71
C VAL A 731 -12.74 8.78 -26.63
N ALA A 732 -12.99 9.36 -27.81
CA ALA A 732 -11.94 9.72 -28.77
C ALA A 732 -10.91 10.72 -28.18
N ARG A 733 -11.36 11.68 -27.36
CA ARG A 733 -10.46 12.64 -26.69
C ARG A 733 -9.63 11.99 -25.58
N LEU A 734 -10.20 11.04 -24.84
CA LEU A 734 -9.46 10.31 -23.80
C LEU A 734 -8.40 9.38 -24.42
N GLU A 735 -8.73 8.73 -25.52
CA GLU A 735 -7.78 7.89 -26.28
C GLU A 735 -6.65 8.73 -26.88
N SER A 736 -6.95 9.93 -27.42
CA SER A 736 -5.94 10.81 -28.01
C SER A 736 -5.02 11.48 -26.98
N LEU A 737 -5.52 11.77 -25.77
CA LEU A 737 -4.71 12.34 -24.68
C LEU A 737 -3.71 11.33 -24.09
N GLY A 738 -3.99 10.03 -24.18
CA GLY A 738 -3.09 8.96 -23.75
C GLY A 738 -2.54 9.16 -22.33
N SER A 739 -1.21 9.13 -22.16
CA SER A 739 -0.56 9.34 -20.86
C SER A 739 -0.52 10.80 -20.38
N ARG A 740 -0.91 11.79 -21.22
CA ARG A 740 -0.94 13.22 -20.85
C ARG A 740 -2.16 13.59 -20.01
N VAL A 741 -3.12 12.66 -19.87
CA VAL A 741 -4.35 12.82 -19.10
C VAL A 741 -4.09 13.20 -17.63
N TRP A 742 -2.97 12.75 -17.04
CA TRP A 742 -2.58 13.06 -15.66
C TRP A 742 -2.28 14.55 -15.40
N GLN A 743 -1.91 15.30 -16.45
CA GLN A 743 -1.46 16.69 -16.31
C GLN A 743 -2.57 17.72 -16.49
N LYS A 744 -3.77 17.30 -16.92
CA LYS A 744 -4.91 18.19 -17.21
C LYS A 744 -6.21 17.61 -16.69
N GLN A 745 -6.39 17.57 -15.37
CA GLN A 745 -7.74 17.50 -14.80
C GLN A 745 -8.20 18.92 -14.48
N PRO A 746 -9.19 19.49 -15.20
CA PRO A 746 -9.90 20.68 -14.75
C PRO A 746 -10.42 20.47 -13.34
N GLU A 747 -9.96 21.34 -12.44
CA GLU A 747 -10.39 21.42 -11.05
C GLU A 747 -11.69 22.22 -10.99
N CYS A 748 -12.58 21.92 -10.03
CA CYS A 748 -13.43 22.99 -9.50
C CYS A 748 -12.47 24.02 -8.90
N ARG A 749 -12.22 25.11 -9.62
CA ARG A 749 -11.21 26.14 -9.30
C ARG A 749 -11.31 26.60 -7.85
N VAL A 750 -12.53 26.65 -7.30
CA VAL A 750 -12.82 27.17 -5.96
C VAL A 750 -12.22 26.31 -4.83
N GLU A 751 -12.31 24.97 -4.87
CA GLU A 751 -11.86 24.13 -3.75
C GLU A 751 -10.33 24.03 -3.64
N VAL A 752 -9.63 23.97 -4.77
CA VAL A 752 -8.15 23.92 -4.76
C VAL A 752 -7.57 25.29 -4.42
N LEU A 753 -8.21 26.36 -4.89
CA LEU A 753 -7.90 27.72 -4.46
C LEU A 753 -8.09 27.84 -2.94
N LEU A 754 -9.24 27.41 -2.40
CA LEU A 754 -9.50 27.41 -0.96
C LEU A 754 -8.51 26.56 -0.16
N MET A 755 -8.06 25.41 -0.67
CA MET A 755 -7.03 24.60 -0.01
C MET A 755 -5.66 25.30 0.01
N LYS A 756 -5.25 25.93 -1.11
CA LYS A 756 -3.99 26.67 -1.19
C LYS A 756 -4.04 27.92 -0.31
N VAL A 757 -5.13 28.67 -0.39
CA VAL A 757 -5.43 29.84 0.44
C VAL A 757 -5.41 29.46 1.92
N ARG A 758 -6.06 28.36 2.30
CA ARG A 758 -6.10 27.88 3.69
C ARG A 758 -4.71 27.49 4.20
N ARG A 759 -3.93 26.76 3.39
CA ARG A 759 -2.55 26.37 3.76
C ARG A 759 -1.64 27.58 3.94
N VAL A 760 -1.78 28.61 3.10
CA VAL A 760 -0.99 29.85 3.23
C VAL A 760 -1.49 30.71 4.39
N SER A 761 -2.81 30.77 4.62
CA SER A 761 -3.39 31.46 5.79
C SER A 761 -2.96 30.83 7.11
N GLU A 762 -2.88 29.50 7.18
CA GLU A 762 -2.40 28.75 8.34
C GLU A 762 -0.90 28.97 8.56
N TRP A 763 -0.12 29.09 7.49
CA TRP A 763 1.31 29.40 7.58
C TRP A 763 1.58 30.84 8.04
N LEU A 764 0.75 31.79 7.58
CA LEU A 764 0.82 33.21 7.94
C LEU A 764 0.08 33.55 9.25
N CYS A 765 -0.60 32.58 9.88
CA CYS A 765 -1.49 32.81 11.04
C CYS A 765 -2.52 33.93 10.83
N LEU A 766 -3.05 34.09 9.61
CA LEU A 766 -4.05 35.09 9.28
C LEU A 766 -5.44 34.45 9.15
N PRO A 767 -6.53 35.14 9.55
CA PRO A 767 -7.88 34.72 9.19
C PRO A 767 -8.00 34.63 7.67
N ILE A 768 -8.64 33.57 7.18
CA ILE A 768 -8.81 33.31 5.73
C ILE A 768 -9.41 34.53 5.02
N ASP A 769 -10.37 35.20 5.65
CA ASP A 769 -11.06 36.37 5.10
C ASP A 769 -10.09 37.55 4.89
N THR A 770 -9.14 37.75 5.81
CA THR A 770 -8.12 38.80 5.71
C THR A 770 -7.11 38.50 4.60
N TYR A 771 -6.74 37.22 4.44
CA TYR A 771 -5.82 36.80 3.38
C TYR A 771 -6.48 36.88 1.99
N LEU A 772 -7.77 36.54 1.89
CA LEU A 772 -8.55 36.70 0.66
C LEU A 772 -8.74 38.18 0.29
N GLN A 773 -9.02 39.05 1.25
CA GLN A 773 -9.09 40.50 1.04
C GLN A 773 -7.76 41.07 0.53
N TRP A 774 -6.63 40.59 1.06
CA TRP A 774 -5.29 40.99 0.59
C TRP A 774 -5.00 40.51 -0.84
N LEU A 775 -5.38 39.28 -1.19
CA LEU A 775 -5.25 38.76 -2.55
C LEU A 775 -6.09 39.56 -3.55
N CYS A 776 -7.32 39.94 -3.19
CA CYS A 776 -8.15 40.82 -4.00
C CYS A 776 -7.57 42.24 -4.12
N ALA A 777 -7.06 42.80 -3.02
CA ALA A 777 -6.50 44.15 -2.99
C ALA A 777 -5.18 44.30 -3.78
N THR A 778 -4.43 43.21 -3.97
CA THR A 778 -3.15 43.22 -4.69
C THR A 778 -3.27 42.96 -6.19
N GLY A 779 -4.48 42.65 -6.70
CA GLY A 779 -4.71 42.41 -8.14
C GLY A 779 -3.85 41.30 -8.74
N LYS A 780 -3.28 40.41 -7.93
CA LYS A 780 -2.43 39.32 -8.41
C LYS A 780 -3.31 38.23 -9.02
N ASP A 781 -3.27 38.12 -10.34
CA ASP A 781 -3.81 36.98 -11.06
C ASP A 781 -3.18 35.67 -10.54
N ILE A 782 -4.01 34.81 -9.95
CA ILE A 782 -3.61 33.43 -9.62
C ILE A 782 -3.68 32.63 -10.93
N SER A 783 -2.71 32.85 -11.81
CA SER A 783 -2.48 31.94 -12.93
C SER A 783 -1.83 30.66 -12.40
N VAL A 784 -2.53 29.54 -12.54
CA VAL A 784 -2.02 28.22 -12.18
C VAL A 784 -1.17 27.73 -13.34
N ASP A 785 0.12 28.04 -13.35
CA ASP A 785 1.05 27.47 -14.32
C ASP A 785 1.49 26.05 -13.91
N SER A 786 1.76 25.24 -14.93
CA SER A 786 1.81 23.77 -14.94
C SER A 786 3.10 23.14 -14.37
N THR A 787 3.99 23.94 -13.81
CA THR A 787 5.29 23.52 -13.28
C THR A 787 5.34 23.81 -11.79
N GLY A 788 5.11 22.80 -10.96
CA GLY A 788 5.23 22.90 -9.50
C GLY A 788 6.66 23.20 -9.04
N LEU A 789 7.08 24.45 -9.19
CA LEU A 789 8.31 25.04 -8.65
C LEU A 789 7.94 26.38 -8.02
N GLU A 790 8.30 26.54 -6.76
CA GLU A 790 8.15 27.77 -5.98
C GLU A 790 8.99 28.91 -6.56
N SER A 791 8.37 30.08 -6.68
CA SER A 791 9.01 31.34 -6.31
C SER A 791 7.91 32.33 -5.91
N MET A 792 7.62 32.43 -4.61
CA MET A 792 6.92 33.60 -4.07
C MET A 792 7.78 34.14 -2.93
N ASP A 793 8.43 35.27 -3.19
CA ASP A 793 9.11 36.04 -2.16
C ASP A 793 8.08 36.54 -1.14
N ALA A 794 8.35 36.29 0.14
CA ALA A 794 7.54 36.78 1.24
C ALA A 794 7.67 38.32 1.33
N PRO A 795 6.58 39.09 1.50
CA PRO A 795 6.69 40.53 1.70
C PRO A 795 7.18 40.84 3.12
N ALA A 796 8.02 41.89 3.22
CA ALA A 796 8.36 42.52 4.49
C ALA A 796 7.11 43.16 5.13
N ALA A 797 7.05 43.15 6.46
CA ALA A 797 5.86 43.42 7.28
C ALA A 797 5.35 44.87 7.31
N GLU A 798 5.65 45.71 6.32
CA GLU A 798 5.33 47.14 6.34
C GLU A 798 4.64 47.58 5.05
N SER A 799 3.31 47.37 4.97
CA SER A 799 2.30 48.20 4.27
C SER A 799 1.10 47.37 3.80
N LEU A 800 -0.01 47.44 4.55
CA LEU A 800 -1.35 47.06 4.08
C LEU A 800 -2.08 48.35 3.66
N PRO A 801 -2.50 48.51 2.40
CA PRO A 801 -3.35 49.64 2.01
C PRO A 801 -4.79 49.44 2.54
N ASP A 802 -5.42 50.56 2.91
CA ASP A 802 -6.79 50.64 3.46
C ASP A 802 -7.83 50.25 2.39
N ALA A 803 -8.34 49.01 2.45
CA ALA A 803 -9.27 48.45 1.47
C ALA A 803 -10.73 48.85 1.79
N ARG A 804 -11.07 50.13 1.56
CA ARG A 804 -12.46 50.59 1.48
C ARG A 804 -12.84 50.77 0.01
N GLY A 805 -13.38 49.71 -0.60
CA GLY A 805 -13.98 49.79 -1.96
C GLY A 805 -13.77 48.58 -2.88
N CYS A 806 -13.66 47.35 -2.35
CA CYS A 806 -13.59 46.16 -3.20
C CYS A 806 -14.99 45.54 -3.33
N ASP A 807 -15.65 45.75 -4.47
CA ASP A 807 -16.94 45.12 -4.80
C ASP A 807 -16.71 43.71 -5.33
N ILE A 808 -17.03 42.71 -4.52
CA ILE A 808 -16.82 41.28 -4.81
C ILE A 808 -17.66 40.82 -6.01
N GLU A 809 -18.77 41.50 -6.33
CA GLU A 809 -19.61 41.18 -7.49
C GLU A 809 -18.93 41.50 -8.83
N ALA A 810 -18.05 42.50 -8.88
CA ALA A 810 -17.34 42.88 -10.11
C ALA A 810 -16.28 41.83 -10.52
N CYS A 811 -15.61 41.19 -9.56
CA CYS A 811 -14.68 40.07 -9.83
C CYS A 811 -15.40 38.79 -10.29
N ALA A 812 -16.69 38.63 -9.96
CA ALA A 812 -17.49 37.49 -10.43
C ALA A 812 -17.93 37.65 -11.89
N LEU A 813 -18.17 38.88 -12.34
CA LEU A 813 -18.64 39.19 -13.70
C LEU A 813 -17.59 38.95 -14.80
N GLU A 814 -16.30 39.11 -14.53
CA GLU A 814 -15.25 38.75 -15.52
C GLU A 814 -15.08 37.23 -15.72
N CYS A 815 -15.58 36.41 -14.79
CA CYS A 815 -15.63 34.95 -14.96
C CYS A 815 -16.77 34.47 -15.90
N GLU A 816 -17.84 35.25 -16.08
CA GLU A 816 -18.95 34.89 -16.99
C GLU A 816 -18.53 34.92 -18.47
N HIS A 817 -17.49 35.68 -18.83
CA HIS A 817 -16.99 35.77 -20.21
C HIS A 817 -16.35 34.46 -20.72
N TRP A 818 -16.13 33.48 -19.83
CA TRP A 818 -15.53 32.18 -20.15
C TRP A 818 -16.53 31.00 -20.08
N GLY A 819 -17.82 31.28 -20.14
CA GLY A 819 -18.85 30.27 -20.45
C GLY A 819 -19.05 29.17 -19.41
N CYS A 820 -19.06 29.53 -18.12
CA CYS A 820 -19.56 28.66 -17.04
C CYS A 820 -20.89 29.24 -16.53
N GLY A 821 -21.99 28.50 -16.74
CA GLY A 821 -23.29 28.76 -16.10
C GLY A 821 -23.42 28.02 -14.77
#